data_AF-A0A0K1P6P1-F1
#
_entry.id   AF-A0A0K1P6P1-F1
#
_cell.length_a   1.000
_cell.length_b   1.000
_cell.length_c   1.000
_cell.angle_alpha   90.00
_cell.angle_beta   90.00
_cell.angle_gamma   90.00
#
_symmetry.space_group_name_H-M   'P 1'
#
loop_
_entity.id
_entity.type
_entity.pdbx_description
1 polymer ?
#
loop_
_entity_poly.entity_id
_entity_poly.type
_entity_poly.pdbx_seq_one_letter_code
_entity_poly.pdbx_strand_id
1 'polypeptide(L)'
;MKKLLVILSSISVASFSVSNVIACSRPTLFNKYTEEEKILSIRNLTSSLLTNNGVKVGNSLTEGEINTLISRLNLDKILDEDEYSRLSPELINVYIMGNSLLNEISTKVPGYEWISSKIAWQSQWSLRDLFQEKEWGIANNVSGWMDQRFQFNGWSLSITFLDEKGLGWTGEGNPQYARININKRLVADKDGNIITEESNPDAIREASINALEPIFDSKRAIGPIYNGYASSSNLISLKNVFEYANNGLNPGFVNYSPSVMDLINNLPMNFDFGNDVLKRSQEKIEKNLNDYLKNNPIYLSSSSVVKDINIIFRNQIYSTLFSEALDRRNFVNENGQHYSKEQMYVASKYMKKLFSDLNETLNTILQSSWVQSNVESKTFIENFISESKTNMSIDAKEPGLDSGKISQFKSNLLKSIELSRNIYDPNSSQIDFAKTMLVMVNNKEVSNANFETEGEPENPTIPGLESNLKTVDDYRNFGYDNFYKLISTYYSEKVPRGEELDFYKFNPDKNTSLDKQFNTDIYFKSVFFEDRFSDNGDSLFDKYNELVNKNNGYYNSFFNSGFLSNVNEANENVLFEEMSKLLGEITGLDEPSNSNPYDWRVYLLNDVYMKKTTENLYNTLADSNNFHNFGISLDKSRNSTPVTDSKNLDDDNAFAELIKYNELSFALTDINNNNESSSFSSRLYNYGTAGVFDGQEDVLYLYKTNVNIYGKNYNKSFVNENPLNKPELYFGAIKLFTKLSNLTNNFLSEYWNNYVKLNHKNPDYNIK
;
A
#
# COMPACT_ATOMS: atom_id res chain seq x y z
N MET A 1 -18.13 -17.45 -63.87
CA MET A 1 -17.63 -17.48 -62.48
C MET A 1 -16.84 -18.73 -62.12
N LYS A 2 -17.40 -19.95 -62.12
CA LYS A 2 -16.64 -21.18 -61.73
C LYS A 2 -15.31 -21.36 -62.49
N LYS A 3 -15.27 -21.16 -63.81
CA LYS A 3 -14.03 -21.22 -64.60
C LYS A 3 -13.01 -20.14 -64.22
N LEU A 4 -13.49 -18.95 -63.84
CA LEU A 4 -12.68 -17.80 -63.44
C LEU A 4 -12.13 -17.99 -62.02
N LEU A 5 -12.95 -18.56 -61.12
CA LEU A 5 -12.52 -19.04 -59.80
C LEU A 5 -11.52 -20.17 -59.91
N VAL A 6 -11.72 -21.15 -60.81
CA VAL A 6 -10.73 -22.22 -61.03
C VAL A 6 -9.41 -21.63 -61.53
N ILE A 7 -9.43 -20.70 -62.48
CA ILE A 7 -8.21 -20.03 -62.96
C ILE A 7 -7.54 -19.23 -61.83
N LEU A 8 -8.30 -18.44 -61.06
CA LEU A 8 -7.79 -17.70 -59.90
C LEU A 8 -7.24 -18.64 -58.82
N SER A 9 -7.92 -19.73 -58.50
CA SER A 9 -7.45 -20.76 -57.57
C SER A 9 -6.24 -21.49 -58.09
N SER A 10 -6.14 -21.79 -59.39
CA SER A 10 -4.95 -22.37 -60.01
C SER A 10 -3.77 -21.41 -59.98
N ILE A 11 -4.00 -20.10 -60.18
CA ILE A 11 -2.96 -19.07 -60.03
C ILE A 11 -2.57 -18.91 -58.55
N SER A 12 -3.51 -18.93 -57.61
CA SER A 12 -3.23 -18.90 -56.18
C SER A 12 -2.46 -20.14 -55.73
N VAL A 13 -2.84 -21.33 -56.17
CA VAL A 13 -2.13 -22.58 -55.89
C VAL A 13 -0.77 -22.60 -56.57
N ALA A 14 -0.63 -22.09 -57.80
CA ALA A 14 0.65 -21.97 -58.48
C ALA A 14 1.57 -20.95 -57.77
N SER A 15 1.07 -19.78 -57.38
CA SER A 15 1.83 -18.79 -56.60
C SER A 15 2.20 -19.33 -55.22
N PHE A 16 1.27 -19.99 -54.52
CA PHE A 16 1.52 -20.62 -53.22
C PHE A 16 2.52 -21.78 -53.34
N SER A 17 2.46 -22.53 -54.44
CA SER A 17 3.43 -23.59 -54.75
C SER A 17 4.77 -23.02 -55.17
N VAL A 18 4.85 -21.92 -55.93
CA VAL A 18 6.11 -21.26 -56.30
C VAL A 18 6.79 -20.68 -55.05
N SER A 19 6.04 -20.05 -54.15
CA SER A 19 6.55 -19.57 -52.85
C SER A 19 7.01 -20.72 -51.95
N ASN A 20 6.28 -21.85 -51.90
CA ASN A 20 6.71 -23.04 -51.16
C ASN A 20 7.83 -23.83 -51.86
N VAL A 21 7.94 -23.78 -53.19
CA VAL A 21 9.01 -24.43 -53.97
C VAL A 21 10.31 -23.64 -53.84
N ILE A 22 10.26 -22.33 -53.62
CA ILE A 22 11.46 -21.55 -53.22
C ILE A 22 11.92 -21.96 -51.81
N ALA A 23 11.01 -22.37 -50.92
CA ALA A 23 11.35 -22.90 -49.60
C ALA A 23 11.75 -24.40 -49.59
N CYS A 24 11.31 -25.21 -50.56
CA CYS A 24 11.46 -26.68 -50.54
C CYS A 24 12.04 -27.32 -51.81
N SER A 25 12.48 -26.58 -52.83
CA SER A 25 13.21 -27.15 -53.98
C SER A 25 14.71 -26.93 -53.87
N ARG A 26 15.44 -27.96 -54.30
CA ARG A 26 16.87 -28.20 -54.14
C ARG A 26 17.75 -26.96 -54.34
N PRO A 27 18.86 -26.85 -53.57
CA PRO A 27 19.77 -25.74 -53.65
C PRO A 27 20.24 -25.59 -55.08
N THR A 28 20.23 -24.37 -55.60
CA THR A 28 21.10 -24.03 -56.72
C THR A 28 22.50 -24.57 -56.41
N LEU A 29 23.09 -25.27 -57.39
CA LEU A 29 24.32 -26.07 -57.32
C LEU A 29 25.60 -25.30 -56.93
N PHE A 30 25.50 -24.13 -56.28
CA PHE A 30 26.64 -23.28 -55.90
C PHE A 30 26.61 -22.60 -54.53
N ASN A 31 25.71 -22.93 -53.59
CA ASN A 31 25.76 -22.29 -52.26
C ASN A 31 26.30 -23.23 -51.17
N LYS A 32 27.60 -23.57 -51.26
CA LYS A 32 28.38 -24.10 -50.11
C LYS A 32 28.99 -22.93 -49.32
N TYR A 33 28.18 -22.00 -48.85
CA TYR A 33 28.67 -21.00 -47.91
C TYR A 33 28.88 -21.67 -46.55
N THR A 34 30.06 -21.47 -45.95
CA THR A 34 30.25 -21.80 -44.53
C THR A 34 29.45 -20.84 -43.66
N GLU A 35 29.22 -21.18 -42.39
CA GLU A 35 28.49 -20.28 -41.48
C GLU A 35 29.24 -18.94 -41.29
N GLU A 36 30.57 -18.95 -41.34
CA GLU A 36 31.41 -17.76 -41.29
C GLU A 36 31.23 -16.87 -42.52
N GLU A 37 31.15 -17.47 -43.72
CA GLU A 37 30.90 -16.73 -44.96
C GLU A 37 29.51 -16.07 -44.95
N LYS A 38 28.50 -16.76 -44.42
CA LYS A 38 27.14 -16.21 -44.21
C LYS A 38 27.15 -15.05 -43.21
N ILE A 39 27.84 -15.19 -42.08
CA ILE A 39 27.96 -14.14 -41.06
C ILE A 39 28.71 -12.92 -41.61
N LEU A 40 29.80 -13.14 -42.38
CA LEU A 40 30.57 -12.08 -43.02
C LEU A 40 29.78 -11.38 -44.13
N SER A 41 28.94 -12.09 -44.89
CA SER A 41 28.12 -11.47 -45.92
C SER A 41 27.13 -10.47 -45.30
N ILE A 42 26.46 -10.82 -44.20
CA ILE A 42 25.56 -9.90 -43.47
C ILE A 42 26.28 -8.62 -43.03
N ARG A 43 27.52 -8.71 -42.54
CA ARG A 43 28.33 -7.54 -42.15
C ARG A 43 28.60 -6.58 -43.32
N ASN A 44 28.64 -7.09 -44.54
CA ASN A 44 28.92 -6.33 -45.75
C ASN A 44 27.65 -5.79 -46.44
N LEU A 45 26.46 -6.07 -45.89
CA LEU A 45 25.20 -5.53 -46.42
C LEU A 45 25.13 -4.01 -46.18
N THR A 46 24.79 -3.25 -47.23
CA THR A 46 24.71 -1.79 -47.20
C THR A 46 23.42 -1.27 -47.82
N SER A 47 23.04 -0.03 -47.49
CA SER A 47 21.88 0.66 -48.07
C SER A 47 21.94 0.75 -49.60
N SER A 48 23.14 0.93 -50.17
CA SER A 48 23.33 1.01 -51.62
C SER A 48 23.09 -0.33 -52.30
N LEU A 49 23.53 -1.43 -51.70
CA LEU A 49 23.31 -2.77 -52.24
C LEU A 49 21.81 -3.11 -52.28
N LEU A 50 21.07 -2.77 -51.23
CA LEU A 50 19.62 -2.98 -51.20
C LEU A 50 18.88 -2.12 -52.24
N THR A 51 19.23 -0.84 -52.33
CA THR A 51 18.61 0.09 -53.27
C THR A 51 18.86 -0.33 -54.72
N ASN A 52 20.10 -0.71 -55.05
CA ASN A 52 20.49 -1.08 -56.42
C ASN A 52 19.83 -2.39 -56.90
N ASN A 53 19.51 -3.30 -55.98
CA ASN A 53 18.81 -4.54 -56.29
C ASN A 53 17.28 -4.43 -56.14
N GLY A 54 16.74 -3.23 -55.92
CA GLY A 54 15.30 -3.00 -55.84
C GLY A 54 14.62 -3.73 -54.68
N VAL A 55 15.33 -3.91 -53.56
CA VAL A 55 14.77 -4.44 -52.31
C VAL A 55 13.79 -3.43 -51.74
N LYS A 56 12.59 -3.89 -51.40
CA LYS A 56 11.50 -3.04 -50.92
C LYS A 56 10.86 -3.62 -49.67
N VAL A 57 10.66 -2.79 -48.66
CA VAL A 57 9.91 -3.16 -47.44
C VAL A 57 8.59 -2.41 -47.48
N GLY A 58 7.49 -3.14 -47.65
CA GLY A 58 6.16 -2.56 -47.63
C GLY A 58 5.78 -2.00 -46.26
N ASN A 59 4.88 -1.01 -46.26
CA ASN A 59 4.30 -0.44 -45.05
C ASN A 59 3.56 -1.49 -44.20
N SER A 60 3.40 -1.18 -42.92
CA SER A 60 2.64 -1.92 -41.92
C SER A 60 1.23 -2.28 -42.39
N LEU A 61 0.69 -3.35 -41.81
CA LEU A 61 -0.74 -3.63 -41.96
C LEU A 61 -1.53 -2.49 -41.32
N THR A 62 -2.71 -2.22 -41.88
CA THR A 62 -3.66 -1.32 -41.19
C THR A 62 -4.10 -1.95 -39.87
N GLU A 63 -4.46 -1.12 -38.89
CA GLU A 63 -4.97 -1.59 -37.60
C GLU A 63 -6.12 -2.62 -37.76
N GLY A 64 -7.01 -2.41 -38.73
CA GLY A 64 -8.09 -3.35 -39.04
C GLY A 64 -7.61 -4.70 -39.60
N GLU A 65 -6.55 -4.71 -40.40
CA GLU A 65 -5.91 -5.93 -40.90
C GLU A 65 -5.17 -6.68 -39.80
N ILE A 66 -4.53 -5.94 -38.88
CA ILE A 66 -3.88 -6.51 -37.70
C ILE A 66 -4.90 -7.12 -36.76
N ASN A 67 -5.99 -6.41 -36.44
CA ASN A 67 -7.06 -6.94 -35.59
C ASN A 67 -7.71 -8.18 -36.21
N THR A 68 -7.86 -8.21 -37.54
CA THR A 68 -8.31 -9.41 -38.25
C THR A 68 -7.31 -10.56 -38.12
N LEU A 69 -6.01 -10.27 -38.16
CA LEU A 69 -4.96 -11.26 -37.98
C LEU A 69 -4.90 -11.78 -36.53
N ILE A 70 -4.96 -10.89 -35.54
CA ILE A 70 -5.01 -11.21 -34.10
C ILE A 70 -6.18 -12.17 -33.83
N SER A 71 -7.37 -11.83 -34.35
CA SER A 71 -8.56 -12.66 -34.17
C SER A 71 -8.44 -14.01 -34.89
N ARG A 72 -7.86 -14.03 -36.09
CA ARG A 72 -7.61 -15.29 -36.83
C ARG A 72 -6.54 -16.17 -36.19
N LEU A 73 -5.60 -15.60 -35.46
CA LEU A 73 -4.58 -16.31 -34.69
C LEU A 73 -5.06 -16.70 -33.28
N ASN A 74 -6.32 -16.40 -32.93
CA ASN A 74 -6.91 -16.61 -31.60
C ASN A 74 -6.11 -15.95 -30.47
N LEU A 75 -5.53 -14.78 -30.73
CA LEU A 75 -4.73 -14.04 -29.75
C LEU A 75 -5.57 -13.08 -28.89
N ASP A 76 -6.83 -12.80 -29.29
CA ASP A 76 -7.73 -11.85 -28.63
C ASP A 76 -7.80 -12.05 -27.10
N LYS A 77 -8.03 -13.28 -26.64
CA LYS A 77 -8.13 -13.61 -25.19
C LYS A 77 -6.81 -13.46 -24.43
N ILE A 78 -5.68 -13.68 -25.11
CA ILE A 78 -4.36 -13.65 -24.48
C ILE A 78 -3.87 -12.18 -24.34
N LEU A 79 -4.21 -11.33 -25.32
CA LEU A 79 -3.84 -9.92 -25.34
C LEU A 79 -4.73 -9.05 -24.44
N ASP A 80 -5.99 -9.42 -24.22
CA ASP A 80 -6.88 -8.68 -23.31
C ASP A 80 -6.47 -8.80 -21.82
N GLU A 81 -5.69 -9.84 -21.46
CA GLU A 81 -5.26 -10.13 -20.08
C GLU A 81 -3.85 -9.57 -19.72
N ASP A 82 -3.15 -8.91 -20.66
CA ASP A 82 -1.70 -8.61 -20.53
C ASP A 82 -1.38 -7.10 -20.37
N GLU A 83 -0.42 -6.79 -19.48
CA GLU A 83 0.15 -5.45 -19.27
C GLU A 83 1.04 -5.02 -20.45
N TYR A 84 1.68 -5.98 -21.14
CA TYR A 84 2.46 -5.78 -22.37
C TYR A 84 1.61 -5.73 -23.65
N SER A 85 0.28 -5.90 -23.58
CA SER A 85 -0.58 -5.94 -24.77
C SER A 85 -0.65 -4.65 -25.58
N ARG A 86 -0.18 -3.52 -25.03
CA ARG A 86 0.01 -2.23 -25.72
C ARG A 86 0.99 -2.29 -26.88
N LEU A 87 1.75 -3.37 -26.95
CA LEU A 87 2.79 -3.59 -27.94
C LEU A 87 2.28 -4.46 -29.09
N SER A 88 1.11 -5.10 -28.98
CA SER A 88 0.77 -6.23 -29.84
C SER A 88 0.60 -5.88 -31.34
N PRO A 89 -0.08 -4.80 -31.76
CA PRO A 89 -0.15 -4.46 -33.18
C PRO A 89 1.18 -4.02 -33.78
N GLU A 90 1.93 -3.22 -33.02
CA GLU A 90 3.24 -2.69 -33.41
C GLU A 90 4.27 -3.82 -33.50
N LEU A 91 4.29 -4.75 -32.53
CA LEU A 91 5.12 -5.94 -32.55
C LEU A 91 4.77 -6.87 -33.71
N ILE A 92 3.48 -7.03 -34.02
CA ILE A 92 3.03 -7.78 -35.21
C ILE A 92 3.53 -7.12 -36.49
N ASN A 93 3.50 -5.79 -36.57
CA ASN A 93 4.01 -5.04 -37.70
C ASN A 93 5.53 -5.16 -37.85
N VAL A 94 6.28 -5.02 -36.77
CA VAL A 94 7.74 -5.21 -36.75
C VAL A 94 8.08 -6.64 -37.19
N TYR A 95 7.33 -7.63 -36.72
CA TYR A 95 7.45 -9.02 -37.14
C TYR A 95 7.21 -9.20 -38.65
N ILE A 96 6.13 -8.61 -39.20
CA ILE A 96 5.81 -8.68 -40.63
C ILE A 96 6.87 -7.98 -41.48
N MET A 97 7.29 -6.79 -41.07
CA MET A 97 8.27 -5.98 -41.78
C MET A 97 9.66 -6.62 -41.76
N GLY A 98 10.06 -7.21 -40.64
CA GLY A 98 11.32 -7.94 -40.51
C GLY A 98 11.36 -9.13 -41.48
N ASN A 99 10.31 -9.96 -41.46
CA ASN A 99 10.19 -11.08 -42.38
C ASN A 99 10.14 -10.64 -43.85
N SER A 100 9.43 -9.55 -44.15
CA SER A 100 9.36 -8.99 -45.50
C SER A 100 10.75 -8.56 -45.99
N LEU A 101 11.49 -7.81 -45.16
CA LEU A 101 12.83 -7.33 -45.49
C LEU A 101 13.81 -8.48 -45.74
N LEU A 102 13.86 -9.50 -44.87
CA LEU A 102 14.80 -10.63 -45.08
C LEU A 102 14.45 -11.47 -46.31
N ASN A 103 13.16 -11.69 -46.59
CA ASN A 103 12.73 -12.42 -47.78
C ASN A 103 13.06 -11.67 -49.08
N GLU A 104 12.85 -10.35 -49.08
CA GLU A 104 13.21 -9.48 -50.19
C GLU A 104 14.71 -9.48 -50.46
N ILE A 105 15.53 -9.41 -49.40
CA ILE A 105 16.99 -9.55 -49.53
C ILE A 105 17.34 -10.93 -50.11
N SER A 106 16.76 -12.00 -49.55
CA SER A 106 17.02 -13.37 -50.00
C SER A 106 16.64 -13.62 -51.46
N THR A 107 15.66 -12.89 -51.99
CA THR A 107 15.13 -13.11 -53.34
C THR A 107 15.81 -12.21 -54.38
N LYS A 108 16.19 -10.99 -53.99
CA LYS A 108 16.64 -9.95 -54.93
C LYS A 108 18.14 -9.64 -54.86
N VAL A 109 18.81 -9.92 -53.75
CA VAL A 109 20.25 -9.63 -53.58
C VAL A 109 21.07 -10.90 -53.82
N PRO A 110 21.89 -10.96 -54.89
CA PRO A 110 22.72 -12.14 -55.17
C PRO A 110 23.65 -12.50 -54.01
N GLY A 111 23.76 -13.79 -53.68
CA GLY A 111 24.61 -14.31 -52.60
C GLY A 111 23.97 -14.32 -51.21
N TYR A 112 22.71 -13.89 -51.09
CA TYR A 112 21.93 -13.93 -49.85
C TYR A 112 20.77 -14.94 -49.88
N GLU A 113 20.73 -15.82 -50.87
CA GLU A 113 19.63 -16.79 -51.05
C GLU A 113 19.51 -17.76 -49.86
N TRP A 114 20.61 -17.98 -49.14
CA TRP A 114 20.66 -18.81 -47.95
C TRP A 114 19.86 -18.24 -46.78
N ILE A 115 19.53 -16.93 -46.77
CA ILE A 115 18.72 -16.30 -45.73
C ILE A 115 17.37 -17.01 -45.62
N SER A 116 16.68 -17.27 -46.75
CA SER A 116 15.40 -17.99 -46.74
C SER A 116 15.48 -19.34 -46.00
N SER A 117 16.55 -20.10 -46.21
CA SER A 117 16.78 -21.38 -45.53
C SER A 117 17.07 -21.20 -44.04
N LYS A 118 17.77 -20.12 -43.66
CA LYS A 118 18.05 -19.79 -42.26
C LYS A 118 16.78 -19.38 -41.52
N ILE A 119 15.94 -18.55 -42.13
CA ILE A 119 14.64 -18.16 -41.55
C ILE A 119 13.74 -19.39 -41.43
N ALA A 120 13.63 -20.23 -42.47
CA ALA A 120 12.83 -21.45 -42.42
C ALA A 120 13.26 -22.43 -41.31
N TRP A 121 14.56 -22.51 -41.01
CA TRP A 121 15.06 -23.25 -39.85
C TRP A 121 14.68 -22.59 -38.53
N GLN A 122 14.71 -21.25 -38.47
CA GLN A 122 14.27 -20.48 -37.30
C GLN A 122 12.76 -20.64 -37.04
N SER A 123 11.94 -20.93 -38.04
CA SER A 123 10.47 -21.01 -38.00
C SER A 123 9.82 -22.11 -37.15
N GLN A 124 10.55 -22.77 -36.25
CA GLN A 124 9.99 -23.84 -35.42
C GLN A 124 9.01 -23.33 -34.35
N TRP A 125 8.95 -22.01 -34.14
CA TRP A 125 8.10 -21.32 -33.17
C TRP A 125 7.14 -20.37 -33.86
N SER A 126 5.96 -20.17 -33.28
CA SER A 126 4.91 -19.30 -33.77
C SER A 126 4.83 -18.01 -32.96
N LEU A 127 4.17 -16.99 -33.53
CA LEU A 127 3.86 -15.75 -32.81
C LEU A 127 3.07 -16.00 -31.50
N ARG A 128 2.26 -17.07 -31.45
CA ARG A 128 1.48 -17.43 -30.26
C ARG A 128 2.37 -17.82 -29.07
N ASP A 129 3.51 -18.46 -29.33
CA ASP A 129 4.42 -18.94 -28.29
C ASP A 129 5.06 -17.77 -27.53
N LEU A 130 5.19 -16.59 -28.16
CA LEU A 130 5.61 -15.36 -27.50
C LEU A 130 4.65 -14.94 -26.37
N PHE A 131 3.35 -15.14 -26.57
CA PHE A 131 2.31 -14.66 -25.66
C PHE A 131 1.84 -15.71 -24.65
N GLN A 132 2.10 -17.01 -24.90
CA GLN A 132 1.74 -18.08 -23.96
C GLN A 132 2.73 -18.20 -22.79
N GLU A 133 3.99 -17.84 -22.99
CA GLU A 133 5.06 -17.91 -21.97
C GLU A 133 5.59 -16.51 -21.58
N LYS A 134 4.62 -15.62 -21.30
CA LYS A 134 4.65 -14.28 -20.67
C LYS A 134 5.99 -13.51 -20.66
N GLU A 135 6.86 -13.72 -19.68
CA GLU A 135 8.10 -12.93 -19.48
C GLU A 135 9.33 -13.62 -20.07
N TRP A 136 9.33 -14.96 -20.05
CA TRP A 136 10.37 -15.81 -20.63
C TRP A 136 10.45 -15.67 -22.15
N GLY A 137 9.32 -15.47 -22.83
CA GLY A 137 9.29 -15.40 -24.29
C GLY A 137 9.97 -14.17 -24.88
N ILE A 138 9.87 -13.02 -24.19
CA ILE A 138 10.50 -11.74 -24.59
C ILE A 138 11.99 -11.77 -24.25
N ALA A 139 12.37 -12.24 -23.06
CA ALA A 139 13.76 -12.32 -22.59
C ALA A 139 14.60 -13.34 -23.38
N ASN A 140 13.99 -14.42 -23.88
CA ASN A 140 14.66 -15.40 -24.76
C ASN A 140 14.67 -15.00 -26.23
N ASN A 141 14.08 -13.86 -26.59
CA ASN A 141 13.92 -13.56 -27.99
C ASN A 141 15.27 -13.53 -28.72
N VAL A 142 15.20 -14.02 -29.94
CA VAL A 142 16.22 -14.15 -30.96
C VAL A 142 17.10 -15.39 -30.82
N SER A 143 17.54 -15.80 -29.63
CA SER A 143 18.50 -16.91 -29.52
C SER A 143 18.28 -17.91 -28.39
N GLY A 144 17.50 -17.57 -27.36
CA GLY A 144 17.19 -18.48 -26.24
C GLY A 144 16.33 -19.66 -26.62
N TRP A 145 15.48 -19.48 -27.65
CA TRP A 145 14.62 -20.53 -28.18
C TRP A 145 15.36 -21.64 -28.91
N MET A 146 16.63 -21.45 -29.30
CA MET A 146 17.40 -22.51 -29.96
C MET A 146 17.39 -23.80 -29.12
N ASP A 147 17.67 -24.95 -29.73
CA ASP A 147 17.89 -26.17 -28.93
C ASP A 147 19.27 -26.08 -28.25
N GLN A 148 19.40 -26.59 -27.03
CA GLN A 148 20.66 -26.65 -26.27
C GLN A 148 21.80 -27.28 -27.06
N ARG A 149 21.52 -28.24 -27.96
CA ARG A 149 22.52 -28.82 -28.89
C ARG A 149 23.24 -27.78 -29.76
N PHE A 150 22.68 -26.60 -29.91
CA PHE A 150 23.22 -25.48 -30.69
C PHE A 150 23.86 -24.40 -29.80
N GLN A 151 24.13 -24.66 -28.52
CA GLN A 151 24.71 -23.70 -27.59
C GLN A 151 25.97 -23.01 -28.14
N PHE A 152 26.97 -23.78 -28.59
CA PHE A 152 28.24 -23.21 -29.07
C PHE A 152 28.21 -22.80 -30.55
N ASN A 153 27.50 -23.58 -31.38
CA ASN A 153 27.59 -23.47 -32.85
C ASN A 153 26.34 -22.84 -33.51
N GLY A 154 25.27 -22.65 -32.75
CA GLY A 154 24.04 -22.01 -33.21
C GLY A 154 24.16 -20.50 -33.31
N TRP A 155 23.35 -19.93 -34.20
CA TRP A 155 23.09 -18.50 -34.28
C TRP A 155 21.78 -18.25 -35.01
N SER A 156 21.26 -17.04 -34.94
CA SER A 156 20.01 -16.63 -35.59
C SER A 156 20.11 -15.23 -36.20
N LEU A 157 19.23 -14.95 -37.16
CA LEU A 157 19.05 -13.62 -37.73
C LEU A 157 17.84 -12.93 -37.10
N SER A 158 18.01 -11.67 -36.72
CA SER A 158 16.89 -10.77 -36.39
C SER A 158 17.05 -9.42 -37.05
N ILE A 159 15.99 -8.63 -37.07
CA ILE A 159 16.02 -7.23 -37.51
C ILE A 159 15.64 -6.30 -36.37
N THR A 160 16.44 -5.25 -36.19
CA THR A 160 16.06 -4.04 -35.45
C THR A 160 15.66 -2.97 -36.45
N PHE A 161 14.46 -2.40 -36.30
CA PHE A 161 14.11 -1.16 -36.97
C PHE A 161 14.43 0.01 -36.05
N LEU A 162 14.90 1.12 -36.61
CA LEU A 162 15.34 2.27 -35.83
C LEU A 162 14.73 3.57 -36.36
N ASP A 163 14.47 4.49 -35.44
CA ASP A 163 14.00 5.84 -35.72
C ASP A 163 15.14 6.76 -36.24
N GLU A 164 14.81 8.03 -36.46
CA GLU A 164 15.79 9.03 -36.92
C GLU A 164 16.95 9.27 -35.92
N LYS A 165 16.74 8.95 -34.64
CA LYS A 165 17.69 9.11 -33.54
C LYS A 165 18.55 7.86 -33.34
N GLY A 166 18.32 6.79 -34.10
CA GLY A 166 19.03 5.52 -33.98
C GLY A 166 18.60 4.70 -32.77
N LEU A 167 17.40 4.97 -32.23
CA LEU A 167 16.76 4.18 -31.17
C LEU A 167 15.74 3.22 -31.78
N GLY A 168 15.32 2.21 -31.00
CA GLY A 168 14.28 1.26 -31.39
C GLY A 168 13.05 1.92 -32.00
N TRP A 169 12.63 1.49 -33.18
CA TRP A 169 11.45 2.03 -33.83
C TRP A 169 10.20 1.53 -33.10
N THR A 170 9.42 2.48 -32.58
CA THR A 170 8.28 2.25 -31.69
C THR A 170 6.94 2.11 -32.41
N GLY A 171 6.93 2.04 -33.74
CA GLY A 171 5.73 1.97 -34.55
C GLY A 171 5.15 3.33 -34.98
N GLU A 172 5.64 4.46 -34.44
CA GLU A 172 5.25 5.80 -34.92
C GLU A 172 6.13 6.24 -36.10
N GLY A 173 5.49 6.76 -37.15
CA GLY A 173 6.18 7.22 -38.36
C GLY A 173 6.88 6.09 -39.11
N ASN A 174 7.70 6.44 -40.11
CA ASN A 174 8.42 5.43 -40.88
C ASN A 174 9.75 5.12 -40.19
N PRO A 175 10.15 3.84 -40.09
CA PRO A 175 11.48 3.51 -39.63
C PRO A 175 12.50 4.16 -40.57
N GLN A 176 13.49 4.84 -40.01
CA GLN A 176 14.52 5.51 -40.80
C GLN A 176 15.65 4.56 -41.16
N TYR A 177 15.93 3.61 -40.26
CA TYR A 177 16.98 2.63 -40.45
C TYR A 177 16.53 1.22 -40.08
N ALA A 178 17.24 0.25 -40.62
CA ALA A 178 17.18 -1.14 -40.19
C ALA A 178 18.59 -1.67 -39.93
N ARG A 179 18.68 -2.70 -39.10
CA ARG A 179 19.90 -3.45 -38.84
C ARG A 179 19.55 -4.93 -38.83
N ILE A 180 20.35 -5.73 -39.54
CA ILE A 180 20.23 -7.18 -39.50
C ILE A 180 21.25 -7.70 -38.50
N ASN A 181 20.76 -8.30 -37.41
CA ASN A 181 21.56 -8.79 -36.31
C ASN A 181 21.84 -10.27 -36.44
N ILE A 182 22.98 -10.66 -35.89
CA ILE A 182 23.46 -12.02 -35.73
C ILE A 182 23.57 -12.25 -34.23
N ASN A 183 22.87 -13.27 -33.77
CA ASN A 183 22.67 -13.48 -32.34
C ASN A 183 23.09 -14.90 -31.96
N LYS A 184 23.71 -15.04 -30.80
CA LYS A 184 24.19 -16.30 -30.23
C LYS A 184 23.26 -16.71 -29.10
N ARG A 185 23.13 -18.02 -28.85
CA ARG A 185 22.20 -18.58 -27.84
C ARG A 185 22.36 -17.87 -26.50
N LEU A 186 21.26 -17.37 -25.96
CA LEU A 186 21.17 -16.81 -24.62
C LEU A 186 19.85 -17.25 -24.00
N VAL A 187 19.91 -18.06 -22.96
CA VAL A 187 18.73 -18.53 -22.23
C VAL A 187 18.58 -17.69 -20.97
N ALA A 188 17.40 -17.13 -20.77
CA ALA A 188 17.04 -16.42 -19.56
C ALA A 188 16.02 -17.22 -18.74
N ASP A 189 15.97 -17.00 -17.43
CA ASP A 189 14.88 -17.45 -16.58
C ASP A 189 13.65 -16.54 -16.73
N LYS A 190 12.59 -16.82 -15.96
CA LYS A 190 11.35 -16.04 -15.95
C LYS A 190 11.55 -14.57 -15.55
N ASP A 191 12.59 -14.28 -14.77
CA ASP A 191 12.92 -12.96 -14.23
C ASP A 191 13.89 -12.20 -15.17
N GLY A 192 14.23 -12.82 -16.31
CA GLY A 192 15.14 -12.29 -17.32
C GLY A 192 16.62 -12.51 -16.98
N ASN A 193 16.96 -13.25 -15.93
CA ASN A 193 18.36 -13.54 -15.59
C ASN A 193 18.93 -14.62 -16.50
N ILE A 194 20.16 -14.41 -16.97
CA ILE A 194 20.85 -15.31 -17.88
C ILE A 194 21.27 -16.59 -17.15
N ILE A 195 20.78 -17.73 -17.66
CA ILE A 195 21.21 -19.06 -17.25
C ILE A 195 22.50 -19.37 -18.00
N THR A 196 23.63 -19.17 -17.34
CA THR A 196 24.98 -19.17 -17.97
C THR A 196 25.32 -20.53 -18.58
N GLU A 197 24.95 -21.61 -17.90
CA GLU A 197 25.19 -23.00 -18.28
C GLU A 197 24.41 -23.43 -19.53
N GLU A 198 23.28 -22.79 -19.83
CA GLU A 198 22.48 -23.05 -21.04
C GLU A 198 22.75 -22.06 -22.17
N SER A 199 23.47 -20.98 -21.86
CA SER A 199 23.79 -19.89 -22.78
C SER A 199 25.14 -20.11 -23.47
N ASN A 200 25.32 -19.45 -24.61
CA ASN A 200 26.64 -19.36 -25.22
C ASN A 200 27.49 -18.37 -24.41
N PRO A 201 28.70 -18.73 -23.93
CA PRO A 201 29.55 -17.79 -23.21
C PRO A 201 29.88 -16.52 -24.03
N ASP A 202 30.03 -16.62 -25.35
CA ASP A 202 30.32 -15.49 -26.24
C ASP A 202 29.11 -14.55 -26.43
N ALA A 203 27.91 -14.95 -26.00
CA ALA A 203 26.72 -14.09 -25.97
C ALA A 203 26.68 -13.16 -24.75
N ILE A 204 27.42 -13.48 -23.69
CA ILE A 204 27.37 -12.78 -22.41
C ILE A 204 28.46 -11.71 -22.42
N ARG A 205 28.08 -10.43 -22.36
CA ARG A 205 29.02 -9.30 -22.54
C ARG A 205 29.54 -8.68 -21.23
N GLU A 206 28.89 -8.95 -20.08
CA GLU A 206 29.13 -8.39 -18.71
C GLU A 206 28.82 -6.86 -18.62
N ALA A 207 28.11 -6.29 -17.63
CA ALA A 207 28.07 -6.49 -16.17
C ALA A 207 26.67 -6.69 -15.54
N SER A 208 25.60 -6.82 -16.34
CA SER A 208 24.29 -7.22 -15.82
C SER A 208 23.92 -8.63 -16.26
N ILE A 209 23.41 -9.41 -15.31
CA ILE A 209 22.98 -10.80 -15.52
C ILE A 209 21.62 -10.82 -16.23
N ASN A 210 20.99 -9.68 -16.50
CA ASN A 210 19.67 -9.62 -17.11
C ASN A 210 19.75 -9.51 -18.65
N ALA A 211 18.99 -10.34 -19.36
CA ALA A 211 18.91 -10.37 -20.81
C ALA A 211 18.14 -9.19 -21.41
N LEU A 212 17.25 -8.55 -20.64
CA LEU A 212 16.41 -7.44 -21.08
C LEU A 212 17.07 -6.07 -20.91
N GLU A 213 18.22 -6.01 -20.23
CA GLU A 213 18.89 -4.75 -19.98
C GLU A 213 19.74 -4.32 -21.18
N PRO A 214 19.59 -3.07 -21.65
CA PRO A 214 20.39 -2.56 -22.75
C PRO A 214 21.82 -2.30 -22.29
N ILE A 215 22.77 -2.81 -23.05
CA ILE A 215 24.20 -2.55 -22.97
C ILE A 215 24.54 -1.44 -23.99
N PHE A 216 25.11 -0.35 -23.51
CA PHE A 216 25.59 0.74 -24.36
C PHE A 216 27.08 0.58 -24.62
N ASP A 217 27.47 -0.50 -25.31
CA ASP A 217 28.88 -0.70 -25.65
C ASP A 217 29.06 -1.26 -27.06
N SER A 218 29.09 -0.34 -28.02
CA SER A 218 29.44 -0.65 -29.40
C SER A 218 30.24 0.50 -30.00
N LYS A 219 31.51 0.23 -30.31
CA LYS A 219 32.38 1.09 -31.14
C LYS A 219 31.85 1.30 -32.57
N ARG A 220 30.70 0.73 -32.93
CA ARG A 220 29.99 0.92 -34.22
C ARG A 220 28.59 1.47 -33.97
N ALA A 221 28.54 2.80 -33.88
CA ALA A 221 27.45 3.75 -34.10
C ALA A 221 25.98 3.32 -33.84
N ILE A 222 25.49 3.85 -32.70
CA ILE A 222 24.15 4.34 -32.30
C ILE A 222 23.01 3.30 -32.26
N GLY A 223 22.63 2.96 -31.03
CA GLY A 223 21.51 2.10 -30.63
C GLY A 223 21.90 1.21 -29.44
N PRO A 224 21.04 1.04 -28.42
CA PRO A 224 21.26 0.03 -27.37
C PRO A 224 21.40 -1.36 -27.99
N ILE A 225 22.17 -2.24 -27.35
CA ILE A 225 22.29 -3.66 -27.72
C ILE A 225 22.04 -4.52 -26.49
N TYR A 226 21.58 -5.75 -26.64
CA TYR A 226 21.27 -6.64 -25.51
C TYR A 226 22.29 -7.79 -25.42
N ASN A 227 22.35 -8.47 -24.28
CA ASN A 227 23.10 -9.73 -24.15
C ASN A 227 22.58 -10.75 -25.19
N GLY A 228 23.43 -11.55 -25.83
CA GLY A 228 23.02 -12.41 -26.96
C GLY A 228 23.31 -11.82 -28.35
N TYR A 229 23.47 -10.50 -28.45
CA TYR A 229 23.92 -9.85 -29.68
C TYR A 229 25.41 -10.12 -29.95
N ALA A 230 25.73 -10.77 -31.07
CA ALA A 230 27.10 -11.07 -31.46
C ALA A 230 27.65 -10.08 -32.51
N SER A 231 26.84 -9.70 -33.50
CA SER A 231 27.26 -8.82 -34.60
C SER A 231 26.06 -8.33 -35.42
N SER A 232 26.25 -7.36 -36.31
CA SER A 232 25.23 -6.96 -37.28
C SER A 232 25.78 -6.58 -38.65
N SER A 233 24.87 -6.30 -39.58
CA SER A 233 25.11 -5.45 -40.75
C SER A 233 25.48 -4.03 -40.35
N ASN A 234 26.00 -3.25 -41.30
CA ASN A 234 26.00 -1.79 -41.17
C ASN A 234 24.56 -1.26 -41.05
N LEU A 235 24.40 -0.05 -40.52
CA LEU A 235 23.10 0.63 -40.44
C LEU A 235 22.56 0.85 -41.85
N ILE A 236 21.43 0.24 -42.17
CA ILE A 236 20.77 0.31 -43.47
C ILE A 236 19.78 1.48 -43.42
N SER A 237 20.00 2.51 -44.24
CA SER A 237 19.02 3.57 -44.41
C SER A 237 17.85 3.08 -45.25
N LEU A 238 16.63 3.31 -44.75
CA LEU A 238 15.39 2.86 -45.37
C LEU A 238 14.78 3.89 -46.33
N LYS A 239 15.38 5.07 -46.49
CA LYS A 239 14.87 6.20 -47.28
C LYS A 239 14.41 5.87 -48.72
N ASN A 240 14.98 4.84 -49.35
CA ASN A 240 14.60 4.37 -50.70
C ASN A 240 14.22 2.87 -50.75
N VAL A 241 14.24 2.21 -49.60
CA VAL A 241 13.90 0.79 -49.44
C VAL A 241 12.47 0.65 -48.90
N PHE A 242 12.06 1.54 -48.01
CA PHE A 242 10.70 1.55 -47.46
C PHE A 242 9.71 2.09 -48.49
N GLU A 243 8.61 1.35 -48.70
CA GLU A 243 7.51 1.75 -49.58
C GLU A 243 6.32 2.24 -48.79
N TYR A 244 5.88 3.46 -49.09
CA TYR A 244 4.78 4.14 -48.41
C TYR A 244 3.39 3.55 -48.68
N ALA A 245 3.23 2.84 -49.80
CA ALA A 245 1.96 2.20 -50.16
C ALA A 245 1.77 0.89 -49.39
N ASN A 246 0.56 0.65 -48.86
CA ASN A 246 0.19 -0.65 -48.29
C ASN A 246 0.15 -1.68 -49.43
N ASN A 247 1.10 -2.62 -49.42
CA ASN A 247 1.22 -3.68 -50.42
C ASN A 247 0.55 -4.99 -49.97
N GLY A 248 -0.15 -4.98 -48.83
CA GLY A 248 -0.76 -6.16 -48.21
C GLY A 248 0.27 -7.13 -47.61
N LEU A 249 -0.24 -8.23 -47.05
CA LEU A 249 0.59 -9.32 -46.54
C LEU A 249 1.33 -10.03 -47.68
N ASN A 250 2.67 -9.97 -47.67
CA ASN A 250 3.49 -10.75 -48.59
C ASN A 250 3.23 -12.25 -48.33
N PRO A 251 2.91 -13.07 -49.36
CA PRO A 251 2.59 -14.50 -49.21
C PRO A 251 3.59 -15.33 -48.38
N GLY A 252 4.82 -14.84 -48.22
CA GLY A 252 5.84 -15.49 -47.39
C GLY A 252 5.53 -15.51 -45.89
N PHE A 253 4.72 -14.60 -45.32
CA PHE A 253 4.68 -14.34 -43.86
C PHE A 253 4.24 -15.52 -42.96
N VAL A 254 3.60 -16.55 -43.51
CA VAL A 254 2.86 -17.60 -42.76
C VAL A 254 3.79 -18.63 -42.09
N ASN A 255 5.06 -18.70 -42.47
CA ASN A 255 5.95 -19.80 -42.06
C ASN A 255 7.11 -19.35 -41.13
N TYR A 256 6.96 -18.40 -40.19
CA TYR A 256 8.13 -17.81 -39.52
C TYR A 256 8.06 -17.60 -38.00
N SER A 257 9.24 -17.44 -37.39
CA SER A 257 9.48 -17.42 -35.94
C SER A 257 9.62 -16.02 -35.34
N PRO A 258 9.26 -15.83 -34.05
CA PRO A 258 9.54 -14.61 -33.29
C PRO A 258 11.01 -14.16 -33.34
N SER A 259 11.94 -15.10 -33.54
CA SER A 259 13.39 -14.83 -33.58
C SER A 259 13.84 -13.91 -34.72
N VAL A 260 12.99 -13.63 -35.72
CA VAL A 260 13.27 -12.67 -36.80
C VAL A 260 13.13 -11.22 -36.34
N MET A 261 12.39 -10.97 -35.26
CA MET A 261 12.22 -9.65 -34.66
C MET A 261 13.16 -9.49 -33.47
N ASP A 262 13.93 -8.40 -33.42
CA ASP A 262 14.68 -8.04 -32.20
C ASP A 262 13.75 -7.34 -31.20
N LEU A 263 13.04 -8.09 -30.35
CA LEU A 263 12.06 -7.48 -29.45
C LEU A 263 12.72 -6.48 -28.50
N ILE A 264 13.86 -6.83 -27.91
CA ILE A 264 14.47 -6.05 -26.83
C ILE A 264 14.82 -4.63 -27.31
N ASN A 265 15.35 -4.51 -28.52
CA ASN A 265 15.64 -3.20 -29.10
C ASN A 265 14.46 -2.56 -29.86
N ASN A 266 13.35 -3.26 -30.07
CA ASN A 266 12.12 -2.69 -30.65
C ASN A 266 11.01 -2.50 -29.57
N LEU A 267 11.29 -2.76 -28.28
CA LEU A 267 10.36 -2.52 -27.17
C LEU A 267 10.13 -1.00 -27.05
N PRO A 268 8.89 -0.50 -27.16
CA PRO A 268 8.56 0.89 -26.92
C PRO A 268 9.01 1.36 -25.54
N MET A 269 9.42 2.62 -25.47
CA MET A 269 10.03 3.29 -24.31
C MET A 269 9.43 2.83 -22.97
N ASN A 270 10.32 2.56 -22.02
CA ASN A 270 10.05 2.28 -20.61
C ASN A 270 9.45 3.52 -19.90
N PHE A 271 8.31 4.01 -20.37
CA PHE A 271 7.58 5.12 -19.78
C PHE A 271 6.60 4.58 -18.75
N ASP A 272 6.99 4.70 -17.48
CA ASP A 272 6.11 4.42 -16.36
C ASP A 272 5.28 5.65 -16.02
N PHE A 273 4.09 5.72 -16.61
CA PHE A 273 3.19 6.84 -16.40
C PHE A 273 2.72 6.98 -14.94
N GLY A 274 2.50 5.87 -14.24
CA GLY A 274 2.03 5.91 -12.85
C GLY A 274 3.08 6.56 -11.95
N ASN A 275 4.33 6.11 -12.06
CA ASN A 275 5.45 6.69 -11.32
C ASN A 275 5.78 8.12 -11.76
N ASP A 276 5.69 8.47 -13.05
CA ASP A 276 5.90 9.85 -13.51
C ASP A 276 4.84 10.82 -12.94
N VAL A 277 3.58 10.41 -12.87
CA VAL A 277 2.53 11.21 -12.20
C VAL A 277 2.86 11.39 -10.72
N LEU A 278 3.19 10.31 -9.99
CA LEU A 278 3.52 10.38 -8.56
C LEU A 278 4.69 11.33 -8.30
N LYS A 279 5.76 11.24 -9.09
CA LYS A 279 6.94 12.11 -9.00
C LYS A 279 6.58 13.58 -9.21
N ARG A 280 5.77 13.88 -10.23
CA ARG A 280 5.33 15.26 -10.53
C ARG A 280 4.37 15.82 -9.48
N SER A 281 3.63 14.95 -8.81
CA SER A 281 2.60 15.33 -7.86
C SER A 281 3.05 15.25 -6.40
N GLN A 282 4.34 15.05 -6.13
CA GLN A 282 4.89 14.90 -4.77
C GLN A 282 4.38 15.98 -3.81
N GLU A 283 4.56 17.26 -4.12
CA GLU A 283 4.11 18.36 -3.25
C GLU A 283 2.60 18.33 -2.98
N LYS A 284 1.79 17.98 -3.99
CA LYS A 284 0.33 17.86 -3.85
C LYS A 284 -0.04 16.67 -2.98
N ILE A 285 0.69 15.56 -3.09
CA ILE A 285 0.53 14.36 -2.26
C ILE A 285 0.83 14.71 -0.81
N GLU A 286 1.99 15.32 -0.54
CA GLU A 286 2.41 15.73 0.80
C GLU A 286 1.38 16.67 1.44
N LYS A 287 0.93 17.67 0.68
CA LYS A 287 -0.10 18.60 1.14
C LYS A 287 -1.42 17.88 1.48
N ASN A 288 -1.93 17.02 0.60
CA ASN A 288 -3.19 16.32 0.84
C ASN A 288 -3.10 15.36 2.02
N LEU A 289 -1.99 14.64 2.17
CA LEU A 289 -1.74 13.75 3.31
C LEU A 289 -1.73 14.55 4.62
N ASN A 290 -0.97 15.64 4.66
CA ASN A 290 -0.88 16.51 5.84
C ASN A 290 -2.23 17.13 6.19
N ASP A 291 -2.96 17.68 5.20
CA ASP A 291 -4.27 18.29 5.41
C ASP A 291 -5.30 17.25 5.89
N TYR A 292 -5.27 16.02 5.34
CA TYR A 292 -6.17 14.95 5.77
C TYR A 292 -5.87 14.52 7.22
N LEU A 293 -4.62 14.21 7.53
CA LEU A 293 -4.21 13.68 8.84
C LEU A 293 -4.32 14.71 9.97
N LYS A 294 -4.17 16.01 9.68
CA LYS A 294 -4.46 17.07 10.66
C LYS A 294 -5.94 17.14 11.04
N ASN A 295 -6.83 16.91 10.08
CA ASN A 295 -8.27 16.97 10.31
C ASN A 295 -8.84 15.64 10.80
N ASN A 296 -8.15 14.52 10.54
CA ASN A 296 -8.56 13.17 10.88
C ASN A 296 -7.36 12.41 11.46
N PRO A 297 -6.93 12.74 12.69
CA PRO A 297 -5.80 12.05 13.31
C PRO A 297 -6.10 10.56 13.51
N ILE A 298 -5.06 9.75 13.43
CA ILE A 298 -5.14 8.30 13.60
C ILE A 298 -4.90 7.97 15.07
N TYR A 299 -5.85 7.28 15.70
CA TYR A 299 -5.72 6.85 17.09
C TYR A 299 -4.92 5.54 17.17
N LEU A 300 -3.84 5.56 17.93
CA LEU A 300 -3.00 4.40 18.20
C LEU A 300 -3.35 3.83 19.58
N SER A 301 -3.72 2.55 19.60
CA SER A 301 -4.10 1.80 20.79
C SER A 301 -3.67 0.33 20.63
N SER A 302 -3.72 -0.46 21.71
CA SER A 302 -3.40 -1.89 21.67
C SER A 302 -4.23 -2.71 20.66
N SER A 303 -5.36 -2.16 20.17
CA SER A 303 -6.26 -2.78 19.19
C SER A 303 -6.20 -2.18 17.79
N SER A 304 -5.25 -1.28 17.52
CA SER A 304 -5.12 -0.64 16.21
C SER A 304 -4.70 -1.63 15.12
N VAL A 305 -5.28 -1.50 13.91
CA VAL A 305 -4.99 -2.39 12.78
C VAL A 305 -4.08 -1.65 11.78
N VAL A 306 -2.80 -2.05 11.72
CA VAL A 306 -1.78 -1.41 10.86
C VAL A 306 -2.17 -1.39 9.39
N LYS A 307 -2.84 -2.45 8.91
CA LYS A 307 -3.34 -2.51 7.53
C LYS A 307 -4.28 -1.35 7.20
N ASP A 308 -5.13 -0.93 8.13
CA ASP A 308 -6.11 0.12 7.90
C ASP A 308 -5.43 1.50 7.81
N ILE A 309 -4.37 1.72 8.58
CA ILE A 309 -3.49 2.90 8.46
C ILE A 309 -2.91 2.96 7.05
N ASN A 310 -2.35 1.86 6.53
CA ASN A 310 -1.80 1.80 5.18
C ASN A 310 -2.86 2.04 4.10
N ILE A 311 -4.11 1.61 4.31
CA ILE A 311 -5.22 1.88 3.39
C ILE A 311 -5.54 3.38 3.36
N ILE A 312 -5.60 4.05 4.51
CA ILE A 312 -5.87 5.50 4.60
C ILE A 312 -4.85 6.28 3.77
N PHE A 313 -3.56 6.06 4.01
CA PHE A 313 -2.50 6.77 3.29
C PHE A 313 -2.55 6.49 1.79
N ARG A 314 -2.72 5.22 1.39
CA ARG A 314 -2.84 4.84 -0.03
C ARG A 314 -4.04 5.49 -0.69
N ASN A 315 -5.20 5.57 -0.04
CA ASN A 315 -6.38 6.23 -0.57
C ASN A 315 -6.14 7.72 -0.81
N GLN A 316 -5.44 8.42 0.09
CA GLN A 316 -5.08 9.83 -0.09
C GLN A 316 -4.12 10.03 -1.27
N ILE A 317 -3.07 9.21 -1.35
CA ILE A 317 -2.11 9.25 -2.48
C ILE A 317 -2.82 8.92 -3.79
N TYR A 318 -3.65 7.88 -3.82
CA TYR A 318 -4.42 7.44 -4.98
C TYR A 318 -5.37 8.53 -5.49
N SER A 319 -6.04 9.26 -4.60
CA SER A 319 -6.91 10.36 -5.01
C SER A 319 -6.14 11.45 -5.78
N THR A 320 -4.89 11.71 -5.38
CA THR A 320 -4.00 12.66 -6.03
C THR A 320 -3.53 12.10 -7.36
N LEU A 321 -2.99 10.88 -7.37
CA LEU A 321 -2.58 10.15 -8.58
C LEU A 321 -3.68 10.18 -9.65
N PHE A 322 -4.91 9.82 -9.31
CA PHE A 322 -6.02 9.79 -10.25
C PHE A 322 -6.31 11.19 -10.80
N SER A 323 -6.47 12.18 -9.90
CA SER A 323 -6.80 13.55 -10.32
C SER A 323 -5.73 14.18 -11.21
N GLU A 324 -4.46 13.91 -10.91
CA GLU A 324 -3.33 14.45 -11.67
C GLU A 324 -3.14 13.69 -12.99
N ALA A 325 -3.42 12.39 -13.02
CA ALA A 325 -3.42 11.61 -14.25
C ALA A 325 -4.55 12.03 -15.23
N LEU A 326 -5.67 12.56 -14.74
CA LEU A 326 -6.69 13.20 -15.59
C LEU A 326 -6.14 14.47 -16.26
N ASP A 327 -5.21 15.17 -15.61
CA ASP A 327 -4.57 16.40 -16.09
C ASP A 327 -3.35 16.15 -17.02
N ARG A 328 -3.05 14.88 -17.34
CA ARG A 328 -1.86 14.43 -18.11
C ARG A 328 -1.59 15.18 -19.41
N ARG A 329 -2.61 15.76 -20.05
CA ARG A 329 -2.47 16.51 -21.30
C ARG A 329 -1.77 17.86 -21.11
N ASN A 330 -1.82 18.40 -19.90
CA ASN A 330 -1.15 19.64 -19.54
C ASN A 330 0.27 19.41 -19.03
N PHE A 331 0.72 18.16 -18.92
CA PHE A 331 2.06 17.86 -18.45
C PHE A 331 3.10 18.24 -19.50
N VAL A 332 4.19 18.86 -19.03
CA VAL A 332 5.34 19.25 -19.83
C VAL A 332 6.63 18.70 -19.22
N ASN A 333 7.59 18.31 -20.07
CA ASN A 333 8.92 17.91 -19.64
C ASN A 333 9.79 19.12 -19.27
N GLU A 334 11.03 18.87 -18.83
CA GLU A 334 11.99 19.92 -18.44
C GLU A 334 12.31 20.92 -19.57
N ASN A 335 12.10 20.53 -20.83
CA ASN A 335 12.25 21.38 -22.01
C ASN A 335 10.94 22.08 -22.42
N GLY A 336 9.89 21.99 -21.61
CA GLY A 336 8.59 22.60 -21.87
C GLY A 336 7.74 21.89 -22.94
N GLN A 337 8.11 20.67 -23.33
CA GLN A 337 7.38 19.91 -24.34
C GLN A 337 6.34 18.99 -23.70
N HIS A 338 5.13 18.95 -24.27
CA HIS A 338 4.11 17.99 -23.87
C HIS A 338 4.54 16.55 -24.15
N TYR A 339 3.83 15.61 -23.54
CA TYR A 339 3.98 14.20 -23.85
C TYR A 339 3.86 13.93 -25.35
N SER A 340 4.74 13.05 -25.83
CA SER A 340 4.62 12.44 -27.15
C SER A 340 3.31 11.65 -27.27
N LYS A 341 2.89 11.32 -28.50
CA LYS A 341 1.66 10.56 -28.71
C LYS A 341 1.73 9.17 -28.06
N GLU A 342 2.92 8.58 -28.02
CA GLU A 342 3.22 7.27 -27.46
C GLU A 342 3.05 7.31 -25.94
N GLN A 343 3.62 8.33 -25.30
CA GLN A 343 3.43 8.59 -23.87
C GLN A 343 1.94 8.85 -23.55
N MET A 344 1.24 9.60 -24.40
CA MET A 344 -0.19 9.87 -24.23
C MET A 344 -1.06 8.62 -24.41
N TYR A 345 -0.69 7.71 -25.30
CA TYR A 345 -1.35 6.41 -25.48
C TYR A 345 -1.18 5.53 -24.23
N VAL A 346 0.06 5.42 -23.73
CA VAL A 346 0.37 4.71 -22.47
C VAL A 346 -0.43 5.31 -21.31
N ALA A 347 -0.43 6.63 -21.19
CA ALA A 347 -1.19 7.31 -20.16
C ALA A 347 -2.71 7.07 -20.28
N SER A 348 -3.25 7.04 -21.51
CA SER A 348 -4.68 6.81 -21.74
C SER A 348 -5.15 5.39 -21.42
N LYS A 349 -4.37 4.33 -21.69
CA LYS A 349 -4.73 2.98 -21.24
C LYS A 349 -4.59 2.86 -19.70
N TYR A 350 -3.66 3.57 -19.07
CA TYR A 350 -3.57 3.60 -17.61
C TYR A 350 -4.81 4.26 -17.00
N MET A 351 -5.28 5.36 -17.59
CA MET A 351 -6.54 6.01 -17.19
C MET A 351 -7.76 5.12 -17.36
N LYS A 352 -7.85 4.33 -18.43
CA LYS A 352 -8.94 3.35 -18.60
C LYS A 352 -8.95 2.32 -17.47
N LYS A 353 -7.78 1.82 -17.05
CA LYS A 353 -7.63 0.89 -15.90
C LYS A 353 -8.12 1.57 -14.62
N LEU A 354 -7.63 2.78 -14.31
CA LEU A 354 -8.08 3.58 -13.17
C LEU A 354 -9.62 3.75 -13.12
N PHE A 355 -10.26 4.13 -14.23
CA PHE A 355 -11.72 4.26 -14.28
C PHE A 355 -12.44 2.92 -14.12
N SER A 356 -11.89 1.82 -14.64
CA SER A 356 -12.46 0.48 -14.47
C SER A 356 -12.43 0.06 -13.01
N ASP A 357 -11.26 0.17 -12.36
CA ASP A 357 -11.06 -0.21 -10.96
C ASP A 357 -11.90 0.65 -10.01
N LEU A 358 -12.02 1.95 -10.31
CA LEU A 358 -12.93 2.85 -9.60
C LEU A 358 -14.38 2.38 -9.72
N ASN A 359 -14.86 2.08 -10.93
CA ASN A 359 -16.24 1.64 -11.13
C ASN A 359 -16.54 0.34 -10.40
N GLU A 360 -15.63 -0.63 -10.42
CA GLU A 360 -15.76 -1.88 -9.66
C GLU A 360 -15.84 -1.60 -8.14
N THR A 361 -14.96 -0.74 -7.64
CA THR A 361 -14.91 -0.37 -6.22
C THR A 361 -16.18 0.37 -5.78
N LEU A 362 -16.66 1.32 -6.59
CA LEU A 362 -17.90 2.05 -6.32
C LEU A 362 -19.13 1.12 -6.33
N ASN A 363 -19.18 0.14 -7.23
CA ASN A 363 -20.26 -0.86 -7.22
C ASN A 363 -20.20 -1.75 -5.97
N THR A 364 -19.00 -2.08 -5.49
CA THR A 364 -18.82 -2.82 -4.23
C THR A 364 -19.33 -1.99 -3.04
N ILE A 365 -18.98 -0.70 -2.98
CA ILE A 365 -19.47 0.24 -1.96
C ILE A 365 -20.98 0.35 -2.02
N LEU A 366 -21.54 0.50 -3.22
CA LEU A 366 -22.99 0.58 -3.44
C LEU A 366 -23.70 -0.64 -2.86
N GLN A 367 -23.13 -1.84 -2.96
CA GLN A 367 -23.71 -3.08 -2.45
C GLN A 367 -23.57 -3.27 -0.93
N SER A 368 -22.76 -2.45 -0.25
CA SER A 368 -22.60 -2.55 1.21
C SER A 368 -23.91 -2.28 1.95
N SER A 369 -24.13 -2.99 3.07
CA SER A 369 -25.33 -2.83 3.89
C SER A 369 -25.48 -1.40 4.42
N TRP A 370 -24.37 -0.79 4.82
CA TRP A 370 -24.28 0.61 5.25
C TRP A 370 -24.83 1.57 4.19
N VAL A 371 -24.32 1.51 2.96
CA VAL A 371 -24.76 2.41 1.88
C VAL A 371 -26.20 2.11 1.46
N GLN A 372 -26.61 0.83 1.39
CA GLN A 372 -28.00 0.49 1.06
C GLN A 372 -29.01 0.98 2.10
N SER A 373 -28.61 1.06 3.38
CA SER A 373 -29.46 1.59 4.46
C SER A 373 -29.56 3.12 4.50
N ASN A 374 -28.67 3.84 3.79
CA ASN A 374 -28.61 5.30 3.78
C ASN A 374 -28.91 5.86 2.38
N VAL A 375 -30.12 6.41 2.20
CA VAL A 375 -30.61 6.89 0.89
C VAL A 375 -29.72 7.97 0.28
N GLU A 376 -29.20 8.90 1.08
CA GLU A 376 -28.33 9.98 0.61
C GLU A 376 -26.99 9.44 0.09
N SER A 377 -26.38 8.51 0.84
CA SER A 377 -25.12 7.86 0.47
C SER A 377 -25.28 7.03 -0.79
N LYS A 378 -26.36 6.23 -0.87
CA LYS A 378 -26.69 5.45 -2.06
C LYS A 378 -26.84 6.34 -3.29
N THR A 379 -27.64 7.40 -3.19
CA THR A 379 -27.89 8.35 -4.29
C THR A 379 -26.59 9.02 -4.73
N PHE A 380 -25.74 9.41 -3.77
CA PHE A 380 -24.43 9.98 -4.08
C PHE A 380 -23.55 9.02 -4.88
N ILE A 381 -23.44 7.75 -4.45
CA ILE A 381 -22.61 6.75 -5.13
C ILE A 381 -23.17 6.42 -6.53
N GLU A 382 -24.48 6.28 -6.70
CA GLU A 382 -25.12 6.06 -8.01
C GLU A 382 -24.87 7.23 -8.98
N ASN A 383 -24.96 8.46 -8.48
CA ASN A 383 -24.65 9.66 -9.25
C ASN A 383 -23.16 9.70 -9.62
N PHE A 384 -22.26 9.36 -8.68
CA PHE A 384 -20.83 9.37 -8.95
C PHE A 384 -20.41 8.28 -9.95
N ILE A 385 -21.03 7.09 -9.90
CA ILE A 385 -20.85 6.06 -10.94
C ILE A 385 -21.24 6.60 -12.31
N SER A 386 -22.41 7.25 -12.42
CA SER A 386 -22.90 7.83 -13.67
C SER A 386 -22.02 8.97 -14.19
N GLU A 387 -21.56 9.83 -13.28
CA GLU A 387 -20.62 10.91 -13.57
C GLU A 387 -19.28 10.34 -14.03
N SER A 388 -18.74 9.31 -13.38
CA SER A 388 -17.45 8.70 -13.73
C SER A 388 -17.44 8.13 -15.15
N LYS A 389 -18.54 7.50 -15.59
CA LYS A 389 -18.71 7.03 -16.98
C LYS A 389 -18.74 8.18 -17.99
N THR A 390 -19.37 9.29 -17.60
CA THR A 390 -19.40 10.51 -18.41
C THR A 390 -18.00 11.13 -18.49
N ASN A 391 -17.30 11.24 -17.37
CA ASN A 391 -15.94 11.76 -17.28
C ASN A 391 -14.96 10.90 -18.07
N MET A 392 -15.05 9.57 -18.01
CA MET A 392 -14.26 8.64 -18.83
C MET A 392 -14.50 8.88 -20.33
N SER A 393 -15.76 9.10 -20.74
CA SER A 393 -16.11 9.35 -22.14
C SER A 393 -15.60 10.70 -22.67
N ILE A 394 -15.54 11.71 -21.79
CA ILE A 394 -14.97 13.02 -22.07
C ILE A 394 -13.43 12.92 -22.12
N ASP A 395 -12.82 12.29 -21.12
CA ASP A 395 -11.37 12.11 -21.02
C ASP A 395 -10.79 11.28 -22.17
N ALA A 396 -11.58 10.40 -22.79
CA ALA A 396 -11.16 9.64 -23.98
C ALA A 396 -10.97 10.52 -25.24
N LYS A 397 -11.37 11.80 -25.21
CA LYS A 397 -11.31 12.73 -26.34
C LYS A 397 -10.43 13.92 -26.00
N GLU A 398 -9.87 14.58 -27.01
CA GLU A 398 -9.19 15.87 -26.85
C GLU A 398 -10.24 17.01 -26.69
N PRO A 399 -10.05 17.96 -25.76
CA PRO A 399 -8.87 18.20 -24.90
C PRO A 399 -8.89 17.48 -23.53
N GLY A 400 -9.85 16.58 -23.28
CA GLY A 400 -10.05 15.92 -22.00
C GLY A 400 -10.95 16.71 -21.04
N LEU A 401 -10.79 16.47 -19.74
CA LEU A 401 -11.53 17.17 -18.68
C LEU A 401 -10.85 18.52 -18.36
N ASP A 402 -11.67 19.53 -18.07
CA ASP A 402 -11.19 20.80 -17.54
C ASP A 402 -10.83 20.70 -16.03
N SER A 403 -10.05 21.67 -15.53
CA SER A 403 -9.58 21.69 -14.14
C SER A 403 -10.70 21.74 -13.10
N GLY A 404 -11.85 22.35 -13.44
CA GLY A 404 -13.02 22.41 -12.58
C GLY A 404 -13.63 21.02 -12.38
N LYS A 405 -13.81 20.26 -13.47
CA LYS A 405 -14.31 18.89 -13.42
C LYS A 405 -13.33 17.94 -12.74
N ILE A 406 -12.02 18.10 -12.96
CA ILE A 406 -11.00 17.31 -12.26
C ILE A 406 -11.07 17.54 -10.75
N SER A 407 -11.24 18.80 -10.32
CA SER A 407 -11.38 19.16 -8.90
C SER A 407 -12.67 18.58 -8.29
N GLN A 408 -13.79 18.66 -9.02
CA GLN A 408 -15.06 18.05 -8.59
C GLN A 408 -14.96 16.53 -8.50
N PHE A 409 -14.33 15.89 -9.49
CA PHE A 409 -14.09 14.46 -9.48
C PHE A 409 -13.26 14.03 -8.27
N LYS A 410 -12.18 14.75 -7.96
CA LYS A 410 -11.35 14.48 -6.78
C LYS A 410 -12.14 14.58 -5.48
N SER A 411 -12.96 15.63 -5.34
CA SER A 411 -13.83 15.81 -4.18
C SER A 411 -14.83 14.66 -4.03
N ASN A 412 -15.46 14.25 -5.13
CA ASN A 412 -16.39 13.12 -5.13
C ASN A 412 -15.69 11.78 -4.83
N LEU A 413 -14.46 11.59 -5.32
CA LEU A 413 -13.63 10.43 -5.01
C LEU A 413 -13.31 10.36 -3.51
N LEU A 414 -12.83 11.45 -2.90
CA LEU A 414 -12.56 11.52 -1.46
C LEU A 414 -13.81 11.23 -0.62
N LYS A 415 -14.96 11.81 -1.00
CA LYS A 415 -16.23 11.52 -0.33
C LYS A 415 -16.65 10.05 -0.49
N SER A 416 -16.41 9.43 -1.65
CA SER A 416 -16.70 8.00 -1.83
C SER A 416 -15.80 7.10 -0.98
N ILE A 417 -14.53 7.49 -0.76
CA ILE A 417 -13.60 6.83 0.15
C ILE A 417 -14.13 6.90 1.58
N GLU A 418 -14.59 8.07 2.03
CA GLU A 418 -15.19 8.23 3.36
C GLU A 418 -16.45 7.38 3.54
N LEU A 419 -17.34 7.36 2.53
CA LEU A 419 -18.58 6.58 2.55
C LEU A 419 -18.36 5.06 2.44
N SER A 420 -17.16 4.61 2.05
CA SER A 420 -16.84 3.18 1.99
C SER A 420 -16.81 2.51 3.37
N ARG A 421 -16.71 3.31 4.44
CA ARG A 421 -16.70 2.87 5.82
C ARG A 421 -18.02 3.24 6.53
N ASN A 422 -18.54 2.34 7.34
CA ASN A 422 -19.59 2.65 8.29
C ASN A 422 -19.00 3.35 9.52
N ILE A 423 -19.28 4.64 9.69
CA ILE A 423 -18.73 5.47 10.78
C ILE A 423 -19.21 5.05 12.18
N TYR A 424 -20.28 4.26 12.28
CA TYR A 424 -20.85 3.77 13.53
C TYR A 424 -20.42 2.34 13.87
N ASP A 425 -19.77 1.63 12.93
CA ASP A 425 -19.26 0.29 13.17
C ASP A 425 -17.75 0.34 13.41
N PRO A 426 -17.29 0.02 14.63
CA PRO A 426 -15.86 0.04 14.96
C PRO A 426 -15.05 -1.00 14.15
N ASN A 427 -15.68 -2.05 13.63
CA ASN A 427 -15.03 -3.07 12.80
C ASN A 427 -15.02 -2.72 11.31
N SER A 428 -15.66 -1.62 10.92
CA SER A 428 -15.66 -1.17 9.53
C SER A 428 -14.42 -0.32 9.25
N SER A 429 -13.67 -0.70 8.22
CA SER A 429 -12.55 0.06 7.67
C SER A 429 -12.86 0.58 6.26
N GLN A 430 -12.05 1.54 5.79
CA GLN A 430 -12.15 2.03 4.41
C GLN A 430 -11.81 0.92 3.42
N ILE A 431 -12.46 0.93 2.26
CA ILE A 431 -12.05 0.07 1.14
C ILE A 431 -10.77 0.62 0.52
N ASP A 432 -9.88 -0.28 0.08
CA ASP A 432 -8.65 0.05 -0.62
C ASP A 432 -8.94 0.36 -2.10
N PHE A 433 -9.02 1.65 -2.45
CA PHE A 433 -9.26 2.08 -3.84
C PHE A 433 -8.02 1.91 -4.73
N ALA A 434 -6.83 1.91 -4.13
CA ALA A 434 -5.58 1.84 -4.87
C ALA A 434 -5.22 0.41 -5.27
N LYS A 435 -5.72 -0.59 -4.53
CA LYS A 435 -5.48 -2.03 -4.74
C LYS A 435 -3.97 -2.30 -4.95
N THR A 436 -3.60 -2.97 -6.03
CA THR A 436 -2.20 -3.25 -6.41
C THR A 436 -1.57 -2.15 -7.27
N MET A 437 -2.31 -1.11 -7.67
CA MET A 437 -1.79 -0.05 -8.55
C MET A 437 -0.83 0.88 -7.83
N LEU A 438 -0.96 1.01 -6.51
CA LEU A 438 -0.07 1.80 -5.65
C LEU A 438 0.48 0.91 -4.54
N VAL A 439 1.81 0.74 -4.56
CA VAL A 439 2.55 0.12 -3.47
C VAL A 439 2.93 1.22 -2.49
N MET A 440 2.80 0.91 -1.20
CA MET A 440 3.20 1.79 -0.12
C MET A 440 3.89 0.99 0.97
N VAL A 441 5.00 1.54 1.46
CA VAL A 441 5.86 0.96 2.49
C VAL A 441 6.04 1.99 3.58
N ASN A 442 5.71 1.64 4.82
CA ASN A 442 5.87 2.53 5.96
C ASN A 442 7.05 2.08 6.81
N ASN A 443 8.01 2.99 6.97
CA ASN A 443 9.25 2.75 7.67
C ASN A 443 9.44 3.75 8.83
N LYS A 444 9.99 3.25 9.93
CA LYS A 444 10.61 4.03 10.99
C LYS A 444 12.01 4.46 10.57
N GLU A 445 12.24 5.76 10.47
CA GLU A 445 13.57 6.33 10.43
C GLU A 445 14.05 6.54 11.88
N VAL A 446 15.13 5.85 12.24
CA VAL A 446 15.76 5.98 13.56
C VAL A 446 16.84 7.04 13.49
N SER A 447 16.55 8.22 14.03
CA SER A 447 17.56 9.29 14.18
C SER A 447 18.46 8.96 15.37
N ASN A 448 19.58 8.27 15.16
CA ASN A 448 20.53 8.00 16.25
C ASN A 448 21.21 9.28 16.73
N ALA A 449 20.67 9.90 17.79
CA ALA A 449 21.47 10.67 18.73
C ALA A 449 22.03 9.68 19.77
N ASN A 450 23.31 9.31 19.66
CA ASN A 450 24.11 8.55 20.65
C ASN A 450 24.16 7.01 20.57
N PHE A 451 24.09 6.38 19.40
CA PHE A 451 24.75 5.06 19.25
C PHE A 451 26.23 5.27 18.92
N GLU A 452 27.00 5.73 19.91
CA GLU A 452 28.44 5.45 20.01
C GLU A 452 28.61 3.99 20.42
N THR A 453 28.29 3.06 19.53
CA THR A 453 28.88 1.72 19.59
C THR A 453 29.98 1.69 18.56
N GLU A 454 31.22 1.66 19.04
CA GLU A 454 32.43 1.36 18.27
C GLU A 454 32.19 0.09 17.44
N GLY A 455 31.86 0.29 16.18
CA GLY A 455 31.53 -0.73 15.21
C GLY A 455 31.03 0.05 14.00
N GLU A 456 31.70 -0.12 12.87
CA GLU A 456 31.47 0.68 11.67
C GLU A 456 29.98 0.90 11.39
N PRO A 457 29.58 2.10 10.92
CA PRO A 457 28.28 2.23 10.31
C PRO A 457 28.32 1.36 9.06
N GLU A 458 27.83 0.12 9.18
CA GLU A 458 27.38 -0.63 8.01
C GLU A 458 26.47 0.34 7.25
N ASN A 459 26.78 0.49 5.96
CA ASN A 459 26.16 1.41 5.00
C ASN A 459 24.74 1.81 5.42
N PRO A 460 24.33 3.09 5.25
CA PRO A 460 22.92 3.44 5.33
C PRO A 460 22.22 2.70 4.19
N THR A 461 21.86 1.44 4.44
CA THR A 461 21.05 0.63 3.58
C THR A 461 19.82 1.47 3.37
N ILE A 462 19.61 1.86 2.12
CA ILE A 462 18.33 2.29 1.58
C ILE A 462 17.26 1.59 2.42
N PRO A 463 16.37 2.32 3.12
CA PRO A 463 15.32 1.69 3.92
C PRO A 463 14.75 0.58 3.07
N GLY A 464 14.81 -0.66 3.56
CA GLY A 464 14.37 -1.81 2.77
C GLY A 464 13.00 -1.49 2.18
N LEU A 465 12.76 -1.94 0.95
CA LEU A 465 11.42 -1.85 0.34
C LEU A 465 10.37 -2.66 1.11
N GLU A 466 10.77 -3.32 2.20
CA GLU A 466 9.91 -3.96 3.17
C GLU A 466 9.54 -2.99 4.30
N SER A 467 8.26 -2.97 4.66
CA SER A 467 7.74 -2.14 5.77
C SER A 467 8.31 -2.65 7.08
N ASN A 468 9.01 -1.83 7.87
CA ASN A 468 9.39 -2.20 9.23
C ASN A 468 8.31 -1.90 10.28
N LEU A 469 7.25 -1.17 9.89
CA LEU A 469 6.04 -0.99 10.70
C LEU A 469 5.01 -2.05 10.31
N LYS A 470 4.93 -3.14 11.08
CA LYS A 470 4.02 -4.27 10.79
C LYS A 470 3.03 -4.53 11.93
N THR A 471 3.39 -4.17 13.16
CA THR A 471 2.67 -4.45 14.39
C THR A 471 2.36 -3.18 15.14
N VAL A 472 1.40 -3.20 16.08
CA VAL A 472 1.03 -2.03 16.90
C VAL A 472 2.22 -1.53 17.73
N ASP A 473 3.06 -2.44 18.24
CA ASP A 473 4.23 -2.09 19.03
C ASP A 473 5.24 -1.25 18.23
N ASP A 474 5.33 -1.45 16.91
CA ASP A 474 6.18 -0.63 16.04
C ASP A 474 5.74 0.85 16.03
N TYR A 475 4.47 1.11 16.37
CA TYR A 475 3.88 2.44 16.48
C TYR A 475 3.83 2.98 17.93
N ARG A 476 4.19 2.18 18.94
CA ARG A 476 4.05 2.58 20.36
C ARG A 476 4.87 3.82 20.72
N ASN A 477 5.97 4.04 20.01
CA ASN A 477 6.84 5.20 20.24
C ASN A 477 6.48 6.41 19.35
N PHE A 478 5.36 6.39 18.62
CA PHE A 478 4.87 7.61 17.96
C PHE A 478 4.57 8.65 19.02
N GLY A 479 5.17 9.83 18.87
CA GLY A 479 5.10 10.89 19.87
C GLY A 479 6.02 10.68 21.07
N TYR A 480 6.23 9.44 21.53
CA TYR A 480 6.95 9.12 22.78
C TYR A 480 8.38 9.64 22.87
N ASP A 481 9.16 9.62 21.78
CA ASP A 481 10.54 10.10 21.74
C ASP A 481 10.93 10.65 20.35
N ASN A 482 12.07 11.35 20.27
CA ASN A 482 12.60 11.91 19.02
C ASN A 482 13.24 10.85 18.11
N PHE A 483 13.26 9.57 18.50
CA PHE A 483 13.90 8.53 17.71
C PHE A 483 13.01 8.06 16.55
N TYR A 484 11.71 8.38 16.58
CA TYR A 484 10.77 7.94 15.58
C TYR A 484 10.43 9.05 14.57
N LYS A 485 10.71 8.84 13.28
CA LYS A 485 10.12 9.62 12.17
C LYS A 485 9.47 8.67 11.14
N LEU A 486 8.25 8.99 10.71
CA LEU A 486 7.57 8.22 9.67
C LEU A 486 8.19 8.54 8.30
N ILE A 487 8.65 7.50 7.61
CA ILE A 487 8.95 7.56 6.18
C ILE A 487 8.00 6.63 5.45
N SER A 488 7.16 7.21 4.60
CA SER A 488 6.30 6.47 3.67
C SER A 488 6.93 6.48 2.29
N THR A 489 7.34 5.32 1.78
CA THR A 489 7.76 5.17 0.38
C THR A 489 6.58 4.69 -0.45
N TYR A 490 6.28 5.34 -1.58
CA TYR A 490 5.12 5.02 -2.41
C TYR A 490 5.46 5.02 -3.90
N TYR A 491 5.03 4.01 -4.64
CA TYR A 491 5.27 3.92 -6.09
C TYR A 491 4.15 3.14 -6.78
N SER A 492 4.00 3.35 -8.08
CA SER A 492 3.03 2.64 -8.91
C SER A 492 3.68 1.39 -9.49
N GLU A 493 3.00 0.24 -9.40
CA GLU A 493 3.27 -1.08 -10.03
C GLU A 493 4.74 -1.53 -10.14
N LYS A 494 5.60 -0.78 -10.85
CA LYS A 494 7.04 -1.00 -10.96
C LYS A 494 7.80 -0.29 -9.84
N VAL A 495 8.77 -1.01 -9.27
CA VAL A 495 9.68 -0.47 -8.26
C VAL A 495 10.66 0.53 -8.89
N PRO A 496 10.71 1.79 -8.44
CA PRO A 496 11.73 2.76 -8.86
C PRO A 496 13.14 2.27 -8.48
N ARG A 497 14.13 2.46 -9.37
CA ARG A 497 15.51 1.95 -9.17
C ARG A 497 16.46 3.06 -8.73
N GLY A 498 17.44 2.72 -7.89
CA GLY A 498 18.57 3.59 -7.54
C GLY A 498 18.16 4.87 -6.78
N GLU A 499 18.82 5.99 -7.12
CA GLU A 499 18.63 7.30 -6.47
C GLU A 499 17.22 7.88 -6.68
N GLU A 500 16.44 7.37 -7.64
CA GLU A 500 15.08 7.86 -7.90
C GLU A 500 14.11 7.56 -6.75
N LEU A 501 14.40 6.55 -5.91
CA LEU A 501 13.52 6.14 -4.81
C LEU A 501 13.25 7.27 -3.80
N ASP A 502 14.16 8.24 -3.68
CA ASP A 502 14.00 9.36 -2.75
C ASP A 502 12.89 10.33 -3.14
N PHE A 503 12.54 10.46 -4.43
CA PHE A 503 11.38 11.25 -4.88
C PHE A 503 10.05 10.67 -4.42
N TYR A 504 10.06 9.36 -4.12
CA TYR A 504 8.89 8.59 -3.74
C TYR A 504 8.76 8.45 -2.22
N LYS A 505 9.55 9.21 -1.45
CA LYS A 505 9.50 9.23 0.02
C LYS A 505 8.73 10.46 0.51
N PHE A 506 7.71 10.21 1.31
CA PHE A 506 7.08 11.20 2.17
C PHE A 506 7.65 11.08 3.59
N ASN A 507 8.22 12.18 4.08
CA ASN A 507 8.68 12.31 5.46
C ASN A 507 8.20 13.67 6.00
N PRO A 508 7.11 13.71 6.79
CA PRO A 508 6.55 14.97 7.29
C PRO A 508 7.48 15.69 8.28
N ASP A 509 8.51 15.00 8.79
CA ASP A 509 9.46 15.50 9.79
C ASP A 509 10.90 15.63 9.28
N LYS A 510 11.08 15.62 7.95
CA LYS A 510 12.37 15.72 7.28
C LYS A 510 13.20 16.92 7.77
N ASN A 511 12.52 18.05 8.03
CA ASN A 511 13.15 19.30 8.45
C ASN A 511 12.78 19.74 9.89
N THR A 512 12.11 18.87 10.66
CA THR A 512 11.72 19.20 12.03
C THR A 512 12.92 19.02 12.97
N SER A 513 13.21 20.05 13.77
CA SER A 513 14.28 20.03 14.78
C SER A 513 13.87 19.23 16.02
N LEU A 514 14.86 18.70 16.75
CA LEU A 514 14.64 17.83 17.92
C LEU A 514 13.88 18.51 19.08
N ASP A 515 13.88 19.84 19.13
CA ASP A 515 13.28 20.65 20.18
C ASP A 515 11.85 21.12 19.87
N LYS A 516 11.29 20.70 18.73
CA LYS A 516 9.95 21.08 18.29
C LYS A 516 9.03 19.88 18.22
N GLN A 517 7.74 20.12 18.40
CA GLN A 517 6.71 19.12 18.14
C GLN A 517 6.76 18.69 16.67
N PHE A 518 6.73 17.37 16.45
CA PHE A 518 6.80 16.75 15.13
C PHE A 518 5.42 16.72 14.47
N ASN A 519 5.39 16.81 13.15
CA ASN A 519 4.16 16.66 12.38
C ASN A 519 3.60 15.24 12.52
N THR A 520 4.46 14.22 12.61
CA THR A 520 4.03 12.82 12.81
C THR A 520 3.24 12.67 14.12
N ASP A 521 3.70 13.30 15.21
CA ASP A 521 3.01 13.33 16.51
C ASP A 521 1.62 13.98 16.41
N ILE A 522 1.51 15.03 15.58
CA ILE A 522 0.21 15.65 15.30
C ILE A 522 -0.75 14.68 14.59
N TYR A 523 -0.23 13.78 13.73
CA TYR A 523 -1.03 12.89 12.89
C TYR A 523 -1.48 11.61 13.59
N PHE A 524 -0.71 11.14 14.57
CA PHE A 524 -0.97 9.91 15.30
C PHE A 524 -1.14 10.20 16.78
N LYS A 525 -2.28 9.81 17.36
CA LYS A 525 -2.62 10.06 18.76
C LYS A 525 -2.49 8.79 19.59
N SER A 526 -1.52 8.76 20.49
CA SER A 526 -1.20 7.60 21.33
C SER A 526 -2.11 7.54 22.56
N VAL A 527 -3.13 6.68 22.48
CA VAL A 527 -4.15 6.48 23.53
C VAL A 527 -4.00 5.15 24.27
N PHE A 528 -2.77 4.63 24.33
CA PHE A 528 -2.44 3.39 25.03
C PHE A 528 -2.69 3.48 26.54
N PHE A 529 -3.44 2.50 27.05
CA PHE A 529 -3.64 2.31 28.50
C PHE A 529 -2.38 1.77 29.17
N GLU A 530 -1.65 0.85 28.50
CA GLU A 530 -0.48 0.13 29.05
C GLU A 530 0.68 1.03 29.47
N ASP A 531 0.85 2.16 28.79
CA ASP A 531 1.91 3.09 29.13
C ASP A 531 1.54 3.95 30.36
N ARG A 532 0.25 4.05 30.67
CA ARG A 532 -0.29 4.82 31.81
C ARG A 532 -0.55 3.93 33.03
N PHE A 533 -0.99 2.70 32.79
CA PHE A 533 -1.36 1.67 33.75
C PHE A 533 -0.62 0.39 33.38
N SER A 534 0.08 -0.25 34.31
CA SER A 534 0.88 -1.45 34.04
C SER A 534 0.71 -2.44 35.17
N ASP A 535 0.57 -3.72 34.82
CA ASP A 535 0.45 -4.83 35.78
C ASP A 535 1.72 -5.10 36.60
N ASN A 536 2.86 -4.54 36.19
CA ASN A 536 4.15 -4.79 36.84
C ASN A 536 4.45 -3.82 38.00
N GLY A 537 3.52 -2.93 38.37
CA GLY A 537 3.66 -2.04 39.53
C GLY A 537 4.58 -0.82 39.33
N ASP A 538 5.12 -0.62 38.12
CA ASP A 538 5.97 0.51 37.74
C ASP A 538 5.23 1.57 36.90
N SER A 539 3.89 1.51 36.88
CA SER A 539 3.06 2.38 36.06
C SER A 539 3.16 3.85 36.48
N LEU A 540 2.88 4.77 35.54
CA LEU A 540 2.81 6.20 35.86
C LEU A 540 1.76 6.46 36.94
N PHE A 541 0.67 5.71 36.92
CA PHE A 541 -0.38 5.74 37.94
C PHE A 541 0.10 5.27 39.31
N ASP A 542 0.84 4.16 39.40
CA ASP A 542 1.37 3.65 40.68
C ASP A 542 2.41 4.60 41.27
N LYS A 543 3.30 5.14 40.42
CA LYS A 543 4.29 6.17 40.83
C LYS A 543 3.61 7.42 41.35
N TYR A 544 2.55 7.87 40.70
CA TYR A 544 1.72 8.97 41.20
C TYR A 544 1.09 8.63 42.56
N ASN A 545 0.45 7.46 42.67
CA ASN A 545 -0.18 7.02 43.91
C ASN A 545 0.82 6.94 45.06
N GLU A 546 2.03 6.44 44.82
CA GLU A 546 3.08 6.41 45.84
C GLU A 546 3.57 7.83 46.16
N LEU A 547 3.91 8.66 45.16
CA LEU A 547 4.47 10.00 45.39
C LEU A 547 3.50 10.95 46.08
N VAL A 548 2.23 10.98 45.67
CA VAL A 548 1.25 11.95 46.19
C VAL A 548 0.64 11.50 47.50
N ASN A 549 0.26 10.22 47.64
CA ASN A 549 -0.41 9.76 48.86
C ASN A 549 0.56 9.56 50.02
N LYS A 550 1.84 9.25 49.76
CA LYS A 550 2.86 9.04 50.80
C LYS A 550 3.49 10.36 51.28
N ASN A 551 3.65 11.36 50.40
CA ASN A 551 4.40 12.60 50.72
C ASN A 551 3.51 13.83 51.02
N ASN A 552 2.32 13.98 50.43
CA ASN A 552 1.53 15.22 50.59
C ASN A 552 0.59 15.24 51.81
N GLY A 553 0.53 14.15 52.57
CA GLY A 553 -0.34 14.02 53.73
C GLY A 553 -1.83 13.86 53.38
N TYR A 554 -2.53 13.19 54.29
CA TYR A 554 -3.90 12.67 54.32
C TYR A 554 -5.01 13.42 53.54
N TYR A 555 -4.90 14.74 53.34
CA TYR A 555 -6.02 15.59 52.90
C TYR A 555 -6.10 15.86 51.39
N ASN A 556 -5.04 15.55 50.61
CA ASN A 556 -4.97 15.88 49.18
C ASN A 556 -4.91 14.66 48.24
N SER A 557 -5.18 13.45 48.76
CA SER A 557 -5.24 12.23 47.94
C SER A 557 -6.44 12.28 47.00
N PHE A 558 -6.18 11.94 45.73
CA PHE A 558 -7.16 11.94 44.65
C PHE A 558 -8.37 11.01 44.89
N PHE A 559 -8.19 9.93 45.66
CA PHE A 559 -9.26 8.98 45.99
C PHE A 559 -9.94 9.26 47.34
N ASN A 560 -9.32 10.04 48.22
CA ASN A 560 -9.85 10.36 49.55
C ASN A 560 -10.99 11.38 49.52
N SER A 561 -11.04 12.27 48.52
CA SER A 561 -11.98 13.40 48.49
C SER A 561 -13.37 13.06 47.98
N GLY A 562 -13.61 11.89 47.37
CA GLY A 562 -14.87 11.58 46.68
C GLY A 562 -15.81 10.57 47.35
N PHE A 563 -15.32 9.71 48.25
CA PHE A 563 -16.18 8.68 48.87
C PHE A 563 -17.18 9.28 49.89
N LEU A 564 -16.78 10.32 50.64
CA LEU A 564 -17.60 11.02 51.65
C LEU A 564 -17.39 12.55 51.60
N SER A 565 -17.36 13.11 50.39
CA SER A 565 -16.93 14.48 50.06
C SER A 565 -17.69 15.62 50.76
N ASN A 566 -18.90 15.37 51.27
CA ASN A 566 -19.80 16.39 51.83
C ASN A 566 -19.78 16.47 53.37
N VAL A 567 -19.04 15.61 54.07
CA VAL A 567 -19.05 15.58 55.54
C VAL A 567 -17.97 16.48 56.12
N ASN A 568 -18.13 17.79 55.96
CA ASN A 568 -17.19 18.79 56.48
C ASN A 568 -17.35 19.05 58.00
N GLU A 569 -18.48 18.69 58.59
CA GLU A 569 -18.76 18.79 60.03
C GLU A 569 -19.48 17.51 60.49
N ALA A 570 -18.73 16.47 60.86
CA ALA A 570 -19.30 15.16 61.18
C ALA A 570 -20.02 15.17 62.53
N ASN A 571 -21.34 14.98 62.52
CA ASN A 571 -22.08 14.33 63.60
C ASN A 571 -22.65 13.00 63.09
N GLU A 572 -22.96 12.08 64.01
CA GLU A 572 -23.39 10.71 63.67
C GLU A 572 -24.64 10.66 62.74
N ASN A 573 -25.59 11.58 62.92
CA ASN A 573 -26.84 11.61 62.14
C ASN A 573 -26.60 12.03 60.68
N VAL A 574 -25.75 13.03 60.44
CA VAL A 574 -25.40 13.48 59.08
C VAL A 574 -24.68 12.37 58.32
N LEU A 575 -23.78 11.65 59.00
CA LEU A 575 -23.09 10.51 58.39
C LEU A 575 -24.05 9.34 58.12
N PHE A 576 -25.00 9.08 59.02
CA PHE A 576 -26.01 8.05 58.83
C PHE A 576 -26.89 8.33 57.61
N GLU A 577 -27.35 9.57 57.45
CA GLU A 577 -28.17 10.00 56.31
C GLU A 577 -27.39 9.87 55.00
N GLU A 578 -26.14 10.32 54.96
CA GLU A 578 -25.30 10.22 53.76
C GLU A 578 -24.99 8.76 53.40
N MET A 579 -24.64 7.93 54.39
CA MET A 579 -24.41 6.50 54.15
C MET A 579 -25.68 5.78 53.67
N SER A 580 -26.84 6.10 54.25
CA SER A 580 -28.11 5.52 53.83
C SER A 580 -28.49 5.94 52.42
N LYS A 581 -28.23 7.20 52.07
CA LYS A 581 -28.41 7.72 50.71
C LYS A 581 -27.48 7.01 49.72
N LEU A 582 -26.18 6.93 50.01
CA LEU A 582 -25.19 6.27 49.15
C LEU A 582 -25.51 4.79 48.92
N LEU A 583 -25.94 4.07 49.96
CA LEU A 583 -26.37 2.67 49.84
C LEU A 583 -27.70 2.54 49.07
N GLY A 584 -28.61 3.52 49.21
CA GLY A 584 -29.85 3.62 48.44
C GLY A 584 -29.64 3.85 46.94
N GLU A 585 -28.60 4.60 46.56
CA GLU A 585 -28.24 4.84 45.15
C GLU A 585 -27.91 3.55 44.38
N ILE A 586 -27.49 2.47 45.06
CA ILE A 586 -27.15 1.18 44.44
C ILE A 586 -28.33 0.21 44.40
N THR A 587 -29.28 0.33 45.33
CA THR A 587 -30.50 -0.49 45.35
C THR A 587 -31.59 0.03 44.41
N GLY A 588 -31.42 1.22 43.83
CA GLY A 588 -32.35 1.81 42.85
C GLY A 588 -33.66 2.29 43.47
N LEU A 589 -33.66 2.64 44.76
CA LEU A 589 -34.84 3.15 45.47
C LEU A 589 -34.86 4.68 45.43
N ASP A 590 -35.97 5.25 44.93
CA ASP A 590 -36.14 6.70 44.69
C ASP A 590 -36.19 7.57 45.97
N GLU A 591 -36.22 6.98 47.17
CA GLU A 591 -36.18 7.71 48.44
C GLU A 591 -35.10 7.16 49.41
N PRO A 592 -34.32 8.02 50.10
CA PRO A 592 -33.31 7.61 51.10
C PRO A 592 -33.89 6.91 52.35
N SER A 593 -35.21 6.78 52.43
CA SER A 593 -35.97 6.37 53.61
C SER A 593 -36.12 4.86 53.69
N ASN A 594 -35.01 4.20 54.07
CA ASN A 594 -34.88 2.91 54.76
C ASN A 594 -33.84 2.01 54.11
N SER A 595 -32.55 2.34 54.30
CA SER A 595 -31.54 1.28 54.30
C SER A 595 -31.92 0.29 55.39
N ASN A 596 -32.31 -0.92 55.00
CA ASN A 596 -32.86 -1.88 55.94
C ASN A 596 -31.72 -2.43 56.80
N PRO A 597 -31.85 -2.50 58.13
CA PRO A 597 -30.85 -3.18 58.96
C PRO A 597 -30.58 -4.65 58.55
N TYR A 598 -31.44 -5.27 57.73
CA TYR A 598 -31.25 -6.62 57.17
C TYR A 598 -30.49 -6.66 55.82
N ASP A 599 -30.02 -5.54 55.27
CA ASP A 599 -29.33 -5.54 53.97
C ASP A 599 -27.88 -6.07 54.05
N TRP A 600 -27.37 -6.65 52.96
CA TRP A 600 -25.97 -7.09 52.82
C TRP A 600 -25.03 -5.88 52.68
N ARG A 601 -24.75 -5.22 53.79
CA ARG A 601 -24.00 -3.96 53.86
C ARG A 601 -22.56 -4.07 53.39
N VAL A 602 -21.89 -5.22 53.56
CA VAL A 602 -20.53 -5.42 53.03
C VAL A 602 -20.54 -5.34 51.51
N TYR A 603 -21.46 -6.08 50.87
CA TYR A 603 -21.65 -6.07 49.42
C TYR A 603 -22.03 -4.68 48.91
N LEU A 604 -23.03 -4.04 49.51
CA LEU A 604 -23.49 -2.71 49.09
C LEU A 604 -22.40 -1.65 49.25
N LEU A 605 -21.62 -1.70 50.34
CA LEU A 605 -20.53 -0.76 50.55
C LEU A 605 -19.37 -0.97 49.57
N ASN A 606 -19.07 -2.23 49.23
CA ASN A 606 -18.09 -2.55 48.19
C ASN A 606 -18.53 -1.99 46.83
N ASP A 607 -19.79 -2.21 46.43
CA ASP A 607 -20.32 -1.67 45.17
C ASP A 607 -20.28 -0.13 45.13
N VAL A 608 -20.65 0.54 46.23
CA VAL A 608 -20.57 2.02 46.35
C VAL A 608 -19.13 2.48 46.20
N TYR A 609 -18.20 1.81 46.89
CA TYR A 609 -16.79 2.14 46.82
C TYR A 609 -16.22 1.94 45.41
N MET A 610 -16.53 0.82 44.74
CA MET A 610 -16.13 0.58 43.34
C MET A 610 -16.68 1.64 42.39
N LYS A 611 -17.98 1.95 42.51
CA LYS A 611 -18.67 2.96 41.69
C LYS A 611 -18.04 4.34 41.86
N LYS A 612 -17.90 4.82 43.10
CA LYS A 612 -17.32 6.15 43.38
C LYS A 612 -15.86 6.24 42.98
N THR A 613 -15.09 5.18 43.18
CA THR A 613 -13.68 5.12 42.75
C THR A 613 -13.56 5.17 41.22
N THR A 614 -14.44 4.46 40.52
CA THR A 614 -14.51 4.49 39.04
C THR A 614 -14.92 5.88 38.54
N GLU A 615 -15.95 6.51 39.13
CA GLU A 615 -16.39 7.88 38.82
C GLU A 615 -15.27 8.91 39.03
N ASN A 616 -14.53 8.78 40.14
CA ASN A 616 -13.39 9.66 40.40
C ASN A 616 -12.32 9.47 39.34
N LEU A 617 -11.85 8.24 39.12
CA LEU A 617 -10.84 7.94 38.10
C LEU A 617 -11.27 8.47 36.72
N TYR A 618 -12.55 8.33 36.36
CA TYR A 618 -13.15 8.90 35.16
C TYR A 618 -12.98 10.43 35.12
N ASN A 619 -13.35 11.15 36.17
CA ASN A 619 -13.24 12.61 36.21
C ASN A 619 -11.80 13.12 36.06
N THR A 620 -10.80 12.35 36.52
CA THR A 620 -9.40 12.71 36.28
C THR A 620 -8.94 12.41 34.88
N LEU A 621 -9.27 11.23 34.35
CA LEU A 621 -8.82 10.85 33.02
C LEU A 621 -9.57 11.60 31.91
N ALA A 622 -10.79 12.09 32.18
CA ALA A 622 -11.60 12.87 31.25
C ALA A 622 -11.16 14.35 31.13
N ASP A 623 -10.18 14.80 31.92
CA ASP A 623 -9.59 16.15 31.85
C ASP A 623 -8.06 16.04 31.74
N SER A 624 -7.53 16.39 30.57
CA SER A 624 -6.10 16.32 30.27
C SER A 624 -5.26 17.16 31.24
N ASN A 625 -5.75 18.30 31.70
CA ASN A 625 -5.01 19.12 32.67
C ASN A 625 -4.87 18.40 34.01
N ASN A 626 -5.90 17.66 34.43
CA ASN A 626 -5.90 16.95 35.71
C ASN A 626 -4.81 15.88 35.70
N PHE A 627 -4.89 14.89 34.80
CA PHE A 627 -3.91 13.80 34.83
C PHE A 627 -2.49 14.23 34.36
N HIS A 628 -2.37 15.30 33.55
CA HIS A 628 -1.08 15.91 33.27
C HIS A 628 -0.44 16.54 34.52
N ASN A 629 -1.20 17.32 35.28
CA ASN A 629 -0.74 17.86 36.58
C ASN A 629 -0.36 16.73 37.54
N PHE A 630 -1.10 15.62 37.51
CA PHE A 630 -0.83 14.42 38.31
C PHE A 630 0.32 13.54 37.79
N GLY A 631 0.93 13.81 36.64
CA GLY A 631 2.09 13.04 36.18
C GLY A 631 1.76 11.65 35.63
N ILE A 632 0.49 11.42 35.26
CA ILE A 632 0.01 10.22 34.56
C ILE A 632 0.05 10.44 33.02
N SER A 633 0.56 11.61 32.61
CA SER A 633 0.76 12.03 31.23
C SER A 633 1.95 11.34 30.59
N LEU A 634 1.77 10.83 29.36
CA LEU A 634 2.89 10.31 28.56
C LEU A 634 3.88 11.41 28.23
N ASP A 635 3.37 12.59 27.87
CA ASP A 635 4.18 13.76 27.49
C ASP A 635 5.04 14.27 28.66
N LYS A 636 4.55 14.14 29.91
CA LYS A 636 5.28 14.54 31.12
C LYS A 636 6.34 13.53 31.56
N SER A 637 6.12 12.23 31.31
CA SER A 637 7.10 11.18 31.65
C SER A 637 8.45 11.36 30.95
N ARG A 638 8.50 12.22 29.91
CA ARG A 638 9.67 12.55 29.08
C ARG A 638 10.68 13.51 29.71
N ASN A 639 10.30 14.29 30.74
CA ASN A 639 11.17 15.33 31.29
C ASN A 639 11.44 15.14 32.80
N SER A 640 12.72 15.17 33.19
CA SER A 640 13.15 15.18 34.60
C SER A 640 12.71 16.43 35.36
N THR A 641 12.20 17.44 34.64
CA THR A 641 11.67 18.70 35.16
C THR A 641 10.23 18.85 34.68
N PRO A 642 9.28 19.27 35.54
CA PRO A 642 7.89 19.46 35.13
C PRO A 642 7.82 20.46 33.98
N VAL A 643 7.48 20.01 32.78
CA VAL A 643 7.18 20.90 31.66
C VAL A 643 5.72 21.31 31.82
N THR A 644 5.49 22.59 32.08
CA THR A 644 4.15 23.20 32.24
C THR A 644 3.56 23.70 30.92
N ASP A 645 4.19 23.43 29.78
CA ASP A 645 3.76 23.95 28.49
C ASP A 645 2.65 23.06 27.90
N SER A 646 1.40 23.53 28.03
CA SER A 646 0.19 22.84 27.61
C SER A 646 0.06 22.60 26.10
N LYS A 647 1.02 23.12 25.31
CA LYS A 647 1.05 22.96 23.86
C LYS A 647 1.43 21.55 23.39
N ASN A 648 2.05 20.75 24.25
CA ASN A 648 2.53 19.39 23.93
C ASN A 648 1.64 18.32 24.60
N LEU A 649 0.33 18.56 24.74
CA LEU A 649 -0.63 17.66 25.41
C LEU A 649 -1.58 16.96 24.44
N ASP A 650 -1.24 16.85 23.17
CA ASP A 650 -2.19 16.39 22.14
C ASP A 650 -2.58 14.91 22.30
N ASP A 651 -1.65 14.03 22.69
CA ASP A 651 -1.96 12.64 23.06
C ASP A 651 -2.85 12.57 24.31
N ASP A 652 -2.54 13.38 25.31
CA ASP A 652 -3.31 13.45 26.54
C ASP A 652 -4.71 14.04 26.31
N ASN A 653 -4.83 15.04 25.45
CA ASN A 653 -6.11 15.61 25.02
C ASN A 653 -6.94 14.56 24.27
N ALA A 654 -6.33 13.81 23.35
CA ALA A 654 -7.00 12.75 22.62
C ALA A 654 -7.46 11.62 23.57
N PHE A 655 -6.62 11.19 24.51
CA PHE A 655 -6.99 10.21 25.52
C PHE A 655 -8.17 10.72 26.37
N ALA A 656 -8.08 11.95 26.90
CA ALA A 656 -9.13 12.57 27.70
C ALA A 656 -10.46 12.68 26.95
N GLU A 657 -10.40 13.06 25.68
CA GLU A 657 -11.55 13.19 24.80
C GLU A 657 -12.28 11.85 24.65
N LEU A 658 -11.55 10.77 24.38
CA LEU A 658 -12.14 9.44 24.23
C LEU A 658 -12.78 8.93 25.54
N ILE A 659 -12.15 9.18 26.70
CA ILE A 659 -12.75 8.88 28.00
C ILE A 659 -14.03 9.70 28.19
N LYS A 660 -13.97 11.01 28.00
CA LYS A 660 -15.08 11.96 28.22
C LYS A 660 -16.31 11.66 27.35
N TYR A 661 -16.10 11.21 26.12
CA TYR A 661 -17.17 10.78 25.21
C TYR A 661 -17.50 9.29 25.33
N ASN A 662 -16.86 8.59 26.26
CA ASN A 662 -17.10 7.19 26.56
C ASN A 662 -16.88 6.26 25.34
N GLU A 663 -16.05 6.70 24.40
CA GLU A 663 -15.49 5.87 23.33
C GLU A 663 -14.40 4.95 23.89
N LEU A 664 -13.80 5.35 25.01
CA LEU A 664 -12.85 4.56 25.76
C LEU A 664 -13.34 4.48 27.22
N SER A 665 -14.13 3.46 27.51
CA SER A 665 -14.71 3.20 28.84
C SER A 665 -13.83 2.27 29.68
N PHE A 666 -13.93 2.40 31.00
CA PHE A 666 -13.32 1.47 31.96
C PHE A 666 -14.17 1.34 33.22
N ALA A 667 -13.92 0.28 34.00
CA ALA A 667 -14.57 0.01 35.28
C ALA A 667 -13.61 -0.68 36.25
N LEU A 668 -13.76 -0.39 37.55
CA LEU A 668 -13.03 -1.07 38.62
C LEU A 668 -13.91 -2.10 39.31
N THR A 669 -13.29 -3.18 39.74
CA THR A 669 -13.94 -4.27 40.49
C THR A 669 -13.02 -4.79 41.59
N ASP A 670 -13.60 -5.44 42.59
CA ASP A 670 -12.85 -6.15 43.62
C ASP A 670 -12.63 -7.64 43.29
N ILE A 671 -13.09 -8.12 42.13
CA ILE A 671 -12.96 -9.52 41.71
C ILE A 671 -12.36 -9.58 40.30
N ASN A 672 -11.36 -10.43 40.07
CA ASN A 672 -10.84 -10.64 38.73
C ASN A 672 -11.61 -11.73 37.96
N ASN A 673 -11.24 -11.89 36.71
CA ASN A 673 -11.71 -12.91 35.78
C ASN A 673 -11.47 -14.36 36.24
N ASN A 674 -10.59 -14.60 37.22
CA ASN A 674 -10.38 -15.91 37.86
C ASN A 674 -11.19 -16.09 39.16
N ASN A 675 -12.13 -15.18 39.46
CA ASN A 675 -12.86 -15.09 40.73
C ASN A 675 -11.98 -14.89 41.96
N GLU A 676 -10.77 -14.37 41.79
CA GLU A 676 -9.94 -13.96 42.92
C GLU A 676 -10.44 -12.61 43.41
N SER A 677 -10.82 -12.56 44.69
CA SER A 677 -11.25 -11.33 45.34
C SER A 677 -10.07 -10.56 45.90
N SER A 678 -10.14 -9.23 45.79
CA SER A 678 -9.27 -8.34 46.52
C SER A 678 -9.46 -8.53 48.03
N SER A 679 -8.47 -8.07 48.79
CA SER A 679 -8.56 -8.02 50.23
C SER A 679 -9.55 -6.97 50.75
N PHE A 680 -10.18 -6.15 49.90
CA PHE A 680 -11.11 -5.10 50.34
C PHE A 680 -12.34 -5.67 51.03
N SER A 681 -13.15 -6.45 50.29
CA SER A 681 -14.41 -7.05 50.79
C SER A 681 -14.18 -7.94 52.02
N SER A 682 -13.08 -8.72 52.01
CA SER A 682 -12.71 -9.58 53.15
C SER A 682 -12.22 -8.80 54.37
N ARG A 683 -11.50 -7.69 54.20
CA ARG A 683 -11.12 -6.80 55.31
C ARG A 683 -12.31 -6.04 55.86
N LEU A 684 -13.21 -5.57 55.01
CA LEU A 684 -14.44 -4.91 55.42
C LEU A 684 -15.31 -5.85 56.27
N TYR A 685 -15.46 -7.11 55.87
CA TYR A 685 -16.19 -8.11 56.65
C TYR A 685 -15.52 -8.41 58.01
N ASN A 686 -14.20 -8.65 58.01
CA ASN A 686 -13.49 -9.12 59.21
C ASN A 686 -13.18 -8.01 60.22
N TYR A 687 -12.90 -6.80 59.73
CA TYR A 687 -12.38 -5.68 60.53
C TYR A 687 -13.27 -4.45 60.47
N GLY A 688 -14.27 -4.40 59.60
CA GLY A 688 -15.14 -3.24 59.39
C GLY A 688 -14.44 -2.12 58.61
N THR A 689 -15.04 -0.94 58.64
CA THR A 689 -14.61 0.25 57.90
C THR A 689 -13.19 0.70 58.27
N ALA A 690 -12.76 0.52 59.52
CA ALA A 690 -11.38 0.77 59.94
C ALA A 690 -10.34 -0.14 59.25
N GLY A 691 -10.74 -1.33 58.78
CA GLY A 691 -9.85 -2.28 58.11
C GLY A 691 -9.50 -1.91 56.67
N VAL A 692 -10.28 -1.01 56.06
CA VAL A 692 -10.13 -0.58 54.65
C VAL A 692 -9.81 0.91 54.53
N PHE A 693 -10.30 1.76 55.44
CA PHE A 693 -10.19 3.22 55.34
C PHE A 693 -9.14 3.88 56.25
N ASP A 694 -8.22 3.09 56.85
CA ASP A 694 -7.11 3.62 57.68
C ASP A 694 -5.74 3.59 56.96
N GLY A 695 -5.73 3.79 55.63
CA GLY A 695 -4.50 3.90 54.85
C GLY A 695 -3.85 2.57 54.49
N GLN A 696 -4.67 1.53 54.35
CA GLN A 696 -4.23 0.26 53.79
C GLN A 696 -4.18 0.33 52.25
N GLU A 697 -3.26 -0.42 51.65
CA GLU A 697 -3.24 -0.64 50.20
C GLU A 697 -4.29 -1.71 49.86
N ASP A 698 -5.18 -1.39 48.92
CA ASP A 698 -6.15 -2.30 48.31
C ASP A 698 -5.84 -2.47 46.82
N VAL A 699 -5.98 -3.69 46.30
CA VAL A 699 -5.77 -3.99 44.89
C VAL A 699 -7.14 -4.09 44.21
N LEU A 700 -7.41 -3.22 43.24
CA LEU A 700 -8.63 -3.28 42.43
C LEU A 700 -8.29 -3.74 41.02
N TYR A 701 -9.24 -4.42 40.39
CA TYR A 701 -9.09 -4.95 39.04
C TYR A 701 -9.74 -4.02 38.03
N LEU A 702 -8.97 -3.62 37.02
CA LEU A 702 -9.36 -2.69 35.98
C LEU A 702 -9.81 -3.47 34.73
N TYR A 703 -11.01 -3.15 34.26
CA TYR A 703 -11.54 -3.57 32.97
C TYR A 703 -11.60 -2.36 32.06
N LYS A 704 -11.22 -2.53 30.78
CA LYS A 704 -11.24 -1.44 29.80
C LYS A 704 -11.81 -1.89 28.47
N THR A 705 -12.40 -0.95 27.76
CA THR A 705 -12.75 -1.11 26.36
C THR A 705 -11.57 -0.71 25.46
N ASN A 706 -11.71 -0.98 24.17
CA ASN A 706 -10.69 -0.78 23.16
C ASN A 706 -11.28 0.05 22.02
N VAL A 707 -10.45 0.86 21.36
CA VAL A 707 -10.86 1.70 20.23
C VAL A 707 -10.16 1.30 18.95
N ASN A 708 -10.81 1.52 17.81
CA ASN A 708 -10.18 1.38 16.51
C ASN A 708 -9.33 2.62 16.17
N ILE A 709 -8.71 2.61 14.99
CA ILE A 709 -7.84 3.69 14.50
C ILE A 709 -8.57 5.04 14.27
N TYR A 710 -9.90 5.04 14.31
CA TYR A 710 -10.76 6.21 14.18
C TYR A 710 -11.32 6.70 15.53
N GLY A 711 -10.85 6.14 16.65
CA GLY A 711 -11.31 6.48 17.99
C GLY A 711 -12.72 5.98 18.32
N LYS A 712 -13.18 4.89 17.67
CA LYS A 712 -14.49 4.28 17.94
C LYS A 712 -14.38 3.02 18.77
N ASN A 713 -15.23 2.92 19.79
CA ASN A 713 -15.26 1.80 20.73
C ASN A 713 -15.71 0.49 20.06
N TYR A 714 -14.94 -0.59 20.21
CA TYR A 714 -15.35 -1.94 19.81
C TYR A 714 -16.48 -2.52 20.67
N ASN A 715 -16.51 -2.17 21.96
CA ASN A 715 -17.39 -2.76 22.96
C ASN A 715 -18.22 -1.66 23.62
N LYS A 716 -19.55 -1.70 23.51
CA LYS A 716 -20.40 -0.68 24.17
C LYS A 716 -20.08 -0.56 25.67
N SER A 717 -20.09 0.69 26.13
CA SER A 717 -19.98 1.22 27.50
C SER A 717 -20.25 0.28 28.68
N PHE A 718 -19.46 0.41 29.76
CA PHE A 718 -19.70 -0.23 31.06
C PHE A 718 -20.82 0.39 31.92
N VAL A 719 -21.48 1.47 31.46
CA VAL A 719 -22.41 2.30 32.28
C VAL A 719 -23.55 1.52 32.95
N ASN A 720 -23.94 0.33 32.47
CA ASN A 720 -25.00 -0.50 33.06
C ASN A 720 -24.71 -2.02 33.09
N GLU A 721 -23.48 -2.44 32.80
CA GLU A 721 -23.14 -3.85 32.68
C GLU A 721 -22.05 -4.23 33.68
N ASN A 722 -22.25 -5.35 34.39
CA ASN A 722 -21.23 -5.88 35.28
C ASN A 722 -19.98 -6.27 34.45
N PRO A 723 -18.84 -5.60 34.63
CA PRO A 723 -17.60 -5.90 33.87
C PRO A 723 -17.14 -7.35 34.02
N LEU A 724 -17.50 -8.05 35.11
CA LEU A 724 -17.21 -9.47 35.30
C LEU A 724 -17.82 -10.39 34.23
N ASN A 725 -18.88 -9.95 33.54
CA ASN A 725 -19.47 -10.69 32.42
C ASN A 725 -18.67 -10.59 31.12
N LYS A 726 -17.60 -9.77 31.10
CA LYS A 726 -16.73 -9.53 29.94
C LYS A 726 -15.26 -9.75 30.32
N PRO A 727 -14.85 -10.99 30.65
CA PRO A 727 -13.49 -11.30 31.07
C PRO A 727 -12.43 -10.94 30.02
N GLU A 728 -12.79 -10.88 28.74
CA GLU A 728 -11.93 -10.44 27.63
C GLU A 728 -11.54 -8.96 27.70
N LEU A 729 -12.24 -8.17 28.52
CA LEU A 729 -11.96 -6.75 28.75
C LEU A 729 -11.13 -6.51 30.01
N TYR A 730 -10.76 -7.57 30.73
CA TYR A 730 -9.84 -7.46 31.85
C TYR A 730 -8.51 -6.91 31.36
N PHE A 731 -8.06 -5.83 31.97
CA PHE A 731 -6.80 -5.19 31.63
C PHE A 731 -5.72 -5.55 32.63
N GLY A 732 -6.03 -5.46 33.93
CA GLY A 732 -4.99 -5.51 34.93
C GLY A 732 -5.43 -5.19 36.35
N ALA A 733 -4.46 -4.96 37.23
CA ALA A 733 -4.68 -4.59 38.62
C ALA A 733 -4.06 -3.22 38.95
N ILE A 734 -4.76 -2.41 39.74
CA ILE A 734 -4.27 -1.12 40.24
C ILE A 734 -4.26 -1.11 41.76
N LYS A 735 -3.25 -0.46 42.34
CA LYS A 735 -3.13 -0.31 43.79
C LYS A 735 -3.70 1.02 44.23
N LEU A 736 -4.61 0.99 45.19
CA LEU A 736 -5.24 2.17 45.76
C LEU A 736 -4.97 2.28 47.26
N PHE A 737 -4.83 3.51 47.71
CA PHE A 737 -4.67 3.85 49.12
C PHE A 737 -5.82 4.76 49.53
N THR A 738 -6.68 4.28 50.44
CA THR A 738 -7.77 5.09 50.99
C THR A 738 -7.54 5.34 52.48
N LYS A 739 -7.60 6.61 52.87
CA LYS A 739 -7.52 7.03 54.27
C LYS A 739 -8.46 8.19 54.58
N LEU A 740 -9.40 7.96 55.48
CA LEU A 740 -10.32 9.00 55.94
C LEU A 740 -9.70 9.86 57.06
N SER A 741 -10.28 11.04 57.30
CA SER A 741 -9.94 11.83 58.48
C SER A 741 -10.24 11.04 59.77
N ASN A 742 -9.47 11.24 60.83
CA ASN A 742 -9.71 10.54 62.10
C ASN A 742 -11.14 10.72 62.62
N LEU A 743 -11.71 11.92 62.46
CA LEU A 743 -13.08 12.23 62.86
C LEU A 743 -14.09 11.40 62.06
N THR A 744 -14.00 11.43 60.73
CA THR A 744 -14.87 10.66 59.82
C THR A 744 -14.73 9.15 60.07
N ASN A 745 -13.51 8.67 60.26
CA ASN A 745 -13.23 7.25 60.50
C ASN A 745 -13.85 6.76 61.82
N ASN A 746 -13.80 7.58 62.88
CA ASN A 746 -14.42 7.24 64.16
C ASN A 746 -15.95 7.11 64.03
N PHE A 747 -16.62 8.11 63.45
CA PHE A 747 -18.07 8.05 63.24
C PHE A 747 -18.49 6.92 62.29
N LEU A 748 -17.71 6.67 61.23
CA LEU A 748 -17.98 5.57 60.31
C LEU A 748 -17.78 4.20 60.98
N SER A 749 -16.83 4.10 61.91
CA SER A 749 -16.63 2.91 62.73
C SER A 749 -17.77 2.69 63.72
N GLU A 750 -18.28 3.75 64.36
CA GLU A 750 -19.46 3.69 65.22
C GLU A 750 -20.71 3.27 64.45
N TYR A 751 -20.97 3.87 63.28
CA TYR A 751 -22.03 3.45 62.37
C TYR A 751 -21.90 1.96 62.02
N TRP A 752 -20.71 1.52 61.62
CA TRP A 752 -20.48 0.12 61.24
C TRP A 752 -20.70 -0.83 62.41
N ASN A 753 -20.27 -0.45 63.61
CA ASN A 753 -20.52 -1.23 64.82
C ASN A 753 -22.02 -1.34 65.11
N ASN A 754 -22.74 -0.22 65.11
CA ASN A 754 -24.15 -0.17 65.50
C ASN A 754 -25.09 -0.88 64.51
N TYR A 755 -24.81 -0.78 63.20
CA TYR A 755 -25.74 -1.23 62.16
C TYR A 755 -25.32 -2.53 61.44
N VAL A 756 -24.05 -2.95 61.57
CA VAL A 756 -23.52 -4.21 61.00
C VAL A 756 -23.04 -5.14 62.11
N LYS A 757 -21.92 -4.81 62.78
CA LYS A 757 -21.21 -5.77 63.65
C LYS A 757 -21.95 -6.13 64.95
N LEU A 758 -22.78 -5.24 65.49
CA LEU A 758 -23.54 -5.46 66.72
C LEU A 758 -25.03 -5.73 66.46
N ASN A 759 -25.46 -5.58 65.20
CA ASN A 759 -26.85 -5.78 64.79
C ASN A 759 -27.10 -7.22 64.32
N HIS A 760 -27.57 -8.11 65.20
CA HIS A 760 -27.87 -9.51 64.88
C HIS A 760 -28.89 -9.74 63.75
N LYS A 761 -29.61 -8.68 63.36
CA LYS A 761 -30.54 -8.73 62.23
C LYS A 761 -29.83 -8.55 60.89
N ASN A 762 -28.61 -8.04 60.88
CA ASN A 762 -27.83 -7.87 59.66
C ASN A 762 -27.21 -9.21 59.20
N PRO A 763 -27.30 -9.58 57.91
CA PRO A 763 -26.67 -10.79 57.37
C PRO A 763 -25.14 -10.79 57.50
N ASP A 764 -24.50 -9.62 57.46
CA ASP A 764 -23.05 -9.46 57.60
C ASP A 764 -22.61 -9.28 59.06
N TYR A 765 -23.52 -9.49 60.03
CA TYR A 765 -23.17 -9.48 61.45
C TYR A 765 -22.05 -10.51 61.72
N ASN A 766 -20.97 -10.03 62.31
CA ASN A 766 -19.81 -10.86 62.60
C ASN A 766 -19.93 -11.44 64.02
N ILE A 767 -20.31 -12.71 64.14
CA ILE A 767 -20.25 -13.46 65.41
C ILE A 767 -18.79 -13.81 65.65
N LYS A 768 -18.06 -12.99 66.40
CA LYS A 768 -16.78 -13.39 66.99
C LYS A 768 -16.89 -13.49 68.49
#